data_AF-A0A662CRW2-F1
#
_entry.id   AF-A0A662CRW2-F1
#
_cell.length_a   1.000
_cell.length_b   1.000
_cell.length_c   1.000
_cell.angle_alpha   90.00
_cell.angle_beta   90.00
_cell.angle_gamma   90.00
#
_symmetry.space_group_name_H-M   'P 1'
#
loop_
_entity.id
_entity.type
_entity.pdbx_description
1 polymer ?
#
loop_
_entity_poly.entity_id
_entity_poly.type
_entity_poly.pdbx_seq_one_letter_code
_entity_poly.pdbx_strand_id
1 'polypeptide(L)'
;MKGLKKIFSYLINPRSGGWKFTDADEIIEPRKVPWKGILNPPFILGVIIVTFLVIIVWFGPRFASYDPYITSRTTPSYYDSANRVMVKPPFDPSPEYPLGTDQFGNDILSLIFYGARVTMISALYITAGRVLLGLILGGFSGWMEGSWFDRLIMRLSTVISSVPLLLSAMLMILALDIHKGIWVFAVSLSVLGWTEIAQLVRGEFIRIKEMLYIEAAEALGLTRFQIAIRHALPNVLSYLLSISFLEMGAILLIMAELGFLGLFVGGGSRFRSDAFSPVIIQISEIPEWGALVAQGTPNLRTYPYMVLGPALAFFISILGLNAFGEGLRRIFDRWPFSTAFILKKRMLLVTAAFIAISAIIFQMTNASVSYQQVAEAFHEDSAIARYEELKIFNNIARDTENNPLVDYIIEKAREYDIQHGWSETLTSYYYYPVETTLVKPIEEPLLSVGPRSDFHYLNEFSFLSDGCAGSGYGNGQTIFFSGGINDFTIEQKEDFRGKIILTLEEIYSPEYAQAAALIGVEGILVVTQEQPPLTSQFEVSSVLDGDICPDDIPVFLITNAVAKRIAAQAQEDWELLRFQALEEKVALDLGLRAVLDLQLSEPKTMSVPNMIGFIGGYDIDHADEILVVYTSFDGFGLSE
;
A
#
# COMPACT_ATOMS: atom_id res chain seq x y z
N MET A 1 25.28 -10.18 -37.86
CA MET A 1 25.42 -9.09 -38.86
C MET A 1 24.87 -9.41 -40.27
N LYS A 2 25.18 -10.56 -40.90
CA LYS A 2 24.66 -10.92 -42.25
C LYS A 2 23.13 -11.14 -42.31
N GLY A 3 22.52 -11.73 -41.27
CA GLY A 3 21.06 -11.95 -41.18
C GLY A 3 20.26 -10.64 -41.04
N LEU A 4 20.66 -9.77 -40.11
CA LEU A 4 20.15 -8.39 -39.98
C LEU A 4 20.32 -7.60 -41.28
N LYS A 5 21.45 -7.77 -41.99
CA LYS A 5 21.66 -7.21 -43.33
C LYS A 5 20.60 -7.61 -44.34
N LYS A 6 20.24 -8.90 -44.36
CA LYS A 6 19.26 -9.48 -45.27
C LYS A 6 17.83 -9.02 -44.93
N ILE A 7 17.48 -8.95 -43.65
CA ILE A 7 16.18 -8.46 -43.18
C ILE A 7 15.99 -6.97 -43.50
N PHE A 8 16.97 -6.12 -43.17
CA PHE A 8 16.94 -4.70 -43.53
C PHE A 8 16.90 -4.48 -45.05
N SER A 9 17.64 -5.28 -45.84
CA SER A 9 17.56 -5.21 -47.30
C SER A 9 16.21 -5.64 -47.90
N TYR A 10 15.40 -6.39 -47.16
CA TYR A 10 14.06 -6.83 -47.57
C TYR A 10 12.97 -5.82 -47.14
N LEU A 11 13.17 -5.15 -45.99
CA LEU A 11 12.34 -4.06 -45.48
C LEU A 11 12.55 -2.76 -46.27
N ILE A 12 13.80 -2.49 -46.64
CA ILE A 12 14.20 -1.41 -47.56
C ILE A 12 13.96 -1.94 -48.98
N ASN A 13 12.70 -1.96 -49.43
CA ASN A 13 12.41 -2.31 -50.82
C ASN A 13 12.95 -1.20 -51.75
N PRO A 14 13.89 -1.48 -52.66
CA PRO A 14 14.59 -0.46 -53.44
C PRO A 14 13.74 0.25 -54.52
N ARG A 15 12.43 0.03 -54.58
CA ARG A 15 11.55 0.63 -55.60
C ARG A 15 11.19 2.10 -55.35
N SER A 16 11.57 2.69 -54.21
CA SER A 16 11.28 4.09 -53.88
C SER A 16 12.51 5.02 -53.91
N GLY A 17 13.58 4.66 -54.63
CA GLY A 17 14.79 5.48 -54.71
C GLY A 17 14.48 6.89 -55.21
N GLY A 18 14.78 7.91 -54.40
CA GLY A 18 14.74 9.30 -54.81
C GLY A 18 15.61 9.54 -56.04
N TRP A 19 15.01 10.20 -57.03
CA TRP A 19 15.53 10.39 -58.38
C TRP A 19 16.70 11.37 -58.39
N LYS A 20 17.79 11.04 -59.09
CA LYS A 20 18.81 12.01 -59.47
C LYS A 20 18.80 12.09 -60.99
N PHE A 21 18.56 13.28 -61.52
CA PHE A 21 18.73 13.55 -62.95
C PHE A 21 20.22 13.78 -63.20
N THR A 22 20.83 12.91 -64.00
CA THR A 22 22.07 13.18 -64.72
C THR A 22 21.80 12.87 -66.17
N ASP A 23 22.30 13.74 -67.05
CA ASP A 23 21.97 13.77 -68.47
C ASP A 23 22.21 12.42 -69.18
N ALA A 24 21.23 12.09 -70.04
CA ALA A 24 21.23 11.10 -71.12
C ALA A 24 21.51 9.62 -70.76
N ASP A 25 20.47 8.81 -70.95
CA ASP A 25 20.50 7.40 -71.36
C ASP A 25 21.44 6.44 -70.62
N GLU A 26 21.08 5.97 -69.41
CA GLU A 26 21.51 4.64 -68.93
C GLU A 26 20.74 4.15 -67.69
N ILE A 27 20.79 2.84 -67.48
CA ILE A 27 19.95 2.03 -66.59
C ILE A 27 19.92 2.52 -65.12
N ILE A 28 18.71 2.51 -64.56
CA ILE A 28 18.31 2.99 -63.23
C ILE A 28 18.98 2.17 -62.10
N GLU A 29 19.94 2.74 -61.36
CA GLU A 29 20.44 2.11 -60.13
C GLU A 29 19.67 2.60 -58.88
N PRO A 30 19.05 1.69 -58.08
CA PRO A 30 18.47 2.06 -56.80
C PRO A 30 19.57 2.42 -55.80
N ARG A 31 19.49 3.63 -55.21
CA ARG A 31 20.41 4.08 -54.16
C ARG A 31 20.37 3.11 -52.98
N LYS A 32 21.39 2.25 -52.85
CA LYS A 32 21.55 1.35 -51.69
C LYS A 32 21.68 2.21 -50.44
N VAL A 33 20.78 2.02 -49.48
CA VAL A 33 20.85 2.72 -48.19
C VAL A 33 22.15 2.30 -47.48
N PRO A 34 23.10 3.21 -47.26
CA PRO A 34 24.33 2.88 -46.56
C PRO A 34 23.99 2.61 -45.09
N TRP A 35 24.61 1.58 -44.50
CA TRP A 35 24.40 1.21 -43.09
C TRP A 35 24.68 2.38 -42.14
N LYS A 36 25.67 3.21 -42.46
CA LYS A 36 25.98 4.46 -41.75
C LYS A 36 24.87 5.51 -41.82
N GLY A 37 23.99 5.45 -42.82
CA GLY A 37 22.85 6.36 -42.99
C GLY A 37 21.64 5.99 -42.13
N ILE A 38 21.57 4.74 -41.65
CA ILE A 38 20.54 4.23 -40.73
C ILE A 38 20.95 4.48 -39.28
N LEU A 39 22.26 4.35 -38.99
CA LEU A 39 22.81 4.54 -37.66
C LEU A 39 22.83 6.03 -37.29
N ASN A 40 21.95 6.42 -36.38
CA ASN A 40 21.99 7.72 -35.69
C ASN A 40 22.03 7.50 -34.17
N PRO A 41 22.61 8.42 -33.38
CA PRO A 41 22.79 8.19 -31.94
C PRO A 41 21.48 7.89 -31.18
N PRO A 42 20.36 8.62 -31.41
CA PRO A 42 19.07 8.27 -30.81
C PRO A 42 18.60 6.85 -31.14
N PHE A 43 18.71 6.44 -32.41
CA PHE A 43 18.32 5.10 -32.85
C PHE A 43 19.13 4.00 -32.18
N ILE A 44 20.45 4.17 -32.03
CA ILE A 44 21.30 3.16 -31.38
C ILE A 44 20.92 3.02 -29.90
N LEU A 45 20.80 4.15 -29.20
CA LEU A 45 20.39 4.16 -27.79
C LEU A 45 19.01 3.52 -27.61
N GLY A 46 18.05 3.91 -28.46
CA GLY A 46 16.70 3.38 -28.45
C GLY A 46 16.66 1.88 -28.74
N VAL A 47 17.42 1.39 -29.73
CA VAL A 47 17.50 -0.06 -30.02
C VAL A 47 18.02 -0.82 -28.82
N ILE A 48 19.08 -0.34 -28.15
CA ILE A 48 19.65 -1.00 -26.98
C ILE A 48 18.62 -1.09 -25.86
N ILE A 49 18.00 0.03 -25.50
CA ILE A 49 17.05 0.09 -24.39
C ILE A 49 15.78 -0.69 -24.72
N VAL A 50 15.16 -0.49 -25.89
CA VAL A 50 13.94 -1.21 -26.27
C VAL A 50 14.19 -2.71 -26.35
N THR A 51 15.37 -3.16 -26.83
CA THR A 51 15.72 -4.59 -26.82
C THR A 51 15.82 -5.11 -25.39
N PHE A 52 16.47 -4.36 -24.49
CA PHE A 52 16.55 -4.71 -23.08
C PHE A 52 15.16 -4.79 -22.43
N LEU A 53 14.28 -3.84 -22.68
CA LEU A 53 12.89 -3.86 -22.19
C LEU A 53 12.11 -5.06 -22.72
N VAL A 54 12.24 -5.41 -24.00
CA VAL A 54 11.59 -6.59 -24.57
C VAL A 54 12.08 -7.86 -23.88
N ILE A 55 13.37 -7.96 -23.57
CA ILE A 55 13.94 -9.09 -22.81
C ILE A 55 13.33 -9.14 -21.40
N ILE A 56 13.24 -8.01 -20.68
CA ILE A 56 12.62 -7.97 -19.36
C ILE A 56 11.13 -8.33 -19.43
N VAL A 57 10.38 -7.78 -20.39
CA VAL A 57 8.95 -8.11 -20.53
C VAL A 57 8.76 -9.62 -20.74
N TRP A 58 9.62 -10.27 -21.53
CA TRP A 58 9.48 -11.69 -21.85
C TRP A 58 10.05 -12.63 -20.79
N PHE A 59 11.18 -12.29 -20.19
CA PHE A 59 11.95 -13.17 -19.30
C PHE A 59 12.08 -12.65 -17.87
N GLY A 60 11.64 -11.42 -17.58
CA GLY A 60 11.72 -10.77 -16.27
C GLY A 60 11.23 -11.62 -15.12
N PRO A 61 10.03 -12.22 -15.17
CA PRO A 61 9.55 -13.11 -14.11
C PRO A 61 10.47 -14.30 -13.81
N ARG A 62 11.30 -14.75 -14.76
CA ARG A 62 12.29 -15.82 -14.51
C ARG A 62 13.58 -15.32 -13.84
N PHE A 63 13.84 -14.02 -13.92
CA PHE A 63 14.97 -13.37 -13.24
C PHE A 63 14.57 -12.80 -11.87
N ALA A 64 13.28 -12.75 -11.56
CA ALA A 64 12.78 -12.43 -10.24
C ALA A 64 13.09 -13.56 -9.26
N SER A 65 13.62 -13.19 -8.10
CA SER A 65 13.90 -14.13 -7.01
C SER A 65 12.61 -14.63 -6.36
N TYR A 66 11.57 -13.79 -6.35
CA TYR A 66 10.29 -14.06 -5.69
C TYR A 66 9.12 -13.79 -6.65
N ASP A 67 8.04 -14.58 -6.51
CA ASP A 67 6.78 -14.33 -7.21
C ASP A 67 5.90 -13.42 -6.34
N PRO A 68 5.62 -12.16 -6.75
CA PRO A 68 4.87 -11.21 -5.95
C PRO A 68 3.38 -11.50 -5.86
N TYR A 69 2.82 -12.38 -6.71
CA TYR A 69 1.40 -12.74 -6.63
C TYR A 69 1.12 -13.77 -5.54
N ILE A 70 2.15 -14.47 -5.08
CA ILE A 70 2.06 -15.47 -4.04
C ILE A 70 2.38 -14.75 -2.73
N THR A 71 1.33 -14.29 -2.02
CA THR A 71 1.35 -13.57 -0.72
C THR A 71 2.18 -14.26 0.37
N SER A 72 2.58 -15.48 0.08
CA SER A 72 3.25 -16.45 0.92
C SER A 72 4.76 -16.29 1.04
N ARG A 73 5.34 -15.35 0.30
CA ARG A 73 6.78 -15.10 0.27
C ARG A 73 7.13 -13.63 0.48
N THR A 74 6.26 -12.88 1.16
CA THR A 74 6.67 -11.66 1.84
C THR A 74 7.67 -12.05 2.92
N THR A 75 8.82 -11.42 2.95
CA THR A 75 9.84 -11.74 3.96
C THR A 75 9.30 -11.36 5.32
N PRO A 76 9.03 -12.33 6.21
CA PRO A 76 8.46 -12.02 7.52
C PRO A 76 9.48 -11.26 8.35
N SER A 77 8.98 -10.42 9.26
CA SER A 77 9.81 -9.79 10.28
C SER A 77 10.60 -10.87 11.04
N TYR A 78 11.89 -10.66 11.24
CA TYR A 78 12.74 -11.61 11.95
C TYR A 78 13.45 -10.94 13.13
N TYR A 79 13.74 -11.72 14.16
CA TYR A 79 14.47 -11.25 15.32
C TYR A 79 15.97 -11.42 15.10
N ASP A 80 16.70 -10.31 15.03
CA ASP A 80 18.16 -10.33 14.99
C ASP A 80 18.70 -10.59 16.40
N SER A 81 19.06 -11.85 16.68
CA SER A 81 19.59 -12.26 17.98
C SER A 81 20.90 -11.59 18.36
N ALA A 82 21.69 -11.09 17.39
CA ALA A 82 22.96 -10.44 17.66
C ALA A 82 22.76 -9.00 18.15
N ASN A 83 21.82 -8.28 17.54
CA ASN A 83 21.51 -6.90 17.91
C ASN A 83 20.35 -6.79 18.90
N ARG A 84 19.67 -7.91 19.20
CA ARG A 84 18.48 -7.98 20.06
C ARG A 84 17.34 -7.06 19.60
N VAL A 85 17.23 -6.86 18.28
CA VAL A 85 16.24 -5.97 17.66
C VAL A 85 15.37 -6.78 16.70
N MET A 86 14.08 -6.51 16.71
CA MET A 86 13.15 -7.02 15.72
C MET A 86 13.30 -6.21 14.43
N VAL A 87 13.70 -6.85 13.33
CA VAL A 87 13.82 -6.20 12.03
C VAL A 87 12.54 -6.46 11.25
N LYS A 88 11.81 -5.39 10.93
CA LYS A 88 10.55 -5.44 10.17
C LYS A 88 10.74 -4.84 8.78
N PRO A 89 9.95 -5.26 7.78
CA PRO A 89 9.86 -4.55 6.53
C PRO A 89 9.49 -3.07 6.77
N PRO A 90 9.98 -2.17 5.92
CA PRO A 90 10.77 -2.43 4.74
C PRO A 90 12.27 -2.65 5.02
N PHE A 91 12.84 -3.67 4.39
CA PHE A 91 14.27 -3.96 4.50
C PHE A 91 15.07 -3.12 3.51
N ASP A 92 16.17 -2.54 3.99
CA ASP A 92 17.12 -1.81 3.17
C ASP A 92 17.77 -2.69 2.09
N PRO A 93 18.33 -2.08 1.03
CA PRO A 93 19.06 -2.82 0.00
C PRO A 93 20.16 -3.72 0.58
N SER A 94 20.07 -5.02 0.28
CA SER A 94 20.96 -6.06 0.76
C SER A 94 21.32 -7.03 -0.38
N PRO A 95 22.29 -7.95 -0.20
CA PRO A 95 22.56 -8.98 -1.20
C PRO A 95 21.36 -9.87 -1.52
N GLU A 96 20.43 -10.03 -0.57
CA GLU A 96 19.19 -10.80 -0.74
C GLU A 96 18.09 -9.97 -1.41
N TYR A 97 17.99 -8.68 -1.05
CA TYR A 97 17.07 -7.70 -1.63
C TYR A 97 17.86 -6.56 -2.29
N PRO A 98 18.34 -6.71 -3.54
CA PRO A 98 19.25 -5.74 -4.15
C PRO A 98 18.71 -4.30 -4.23
N LEU A 99 17.38 -4.14 -4.24
CA LEU A 99 16.71 -2.84 -4.24
C LEU A 99 15.87 -2.61 -2.96
N GLY A 100 16.06 -3.44 -1.94
CA GLY A 100 15.24 -3.46 -0.72
C GLY A 100 13.86 -4.06 -0.93
N THR A 101 13.02 -3.98 0.08
CA THR A 101 11.62 -4.45 0.03
C THR A 101 10.61 -3.32 0.18
N ASP A 102 9.37 -3.55 -0.21
CA ASP A 102 8.26 -2.67 0.14
C ASP A 102 7.87 -2.80 1.63
N GLN A 103 6.87 -2.03 2.05
CA GLN A 103 6.34 -2.02 3.42
C GLN A 103 5.73 -3.36 3.87
N PHE A 104 5.51 -4.29 2.94
CA PHE A 104 4.96 -5.61 3.19
C PHE A 104 6.02 -6.71 3.10
N GLY A 105 7.28 -6.38 2.82
CA GLY A 105 8.36 -7.36 2.68
C GLY A 105 8.48 -7.96 1.28
N ASN A 106 7.84 -7.38 0.26
CA ASN A 106 8.02 -7.82 -1.13
C ASN A 106 9.30 -7.24 -1.72
N ASP A 107 10.11 -8.07 -2.37
CA ASP A 107 11.31 -7.64 -3.08
C ASP A 107 10.97 -6.66 -4.24
N ILE A 108 11.50 -5.43 -4.15
CA ILE A 108 11.24 -4.36 -5.12
C ILE A 108 11.78 -4.74 -6.51
N LEU A 109 12.90 -5.48 -6.59
CA LEU A 109 13.45 -5.88 -7.88
C LEU A 109 12.52 -6.88 -8.59
N SER A 110 12.02 -7.88 -7.86
CA SER A 110 11.01 -8.81 -8.36
C SER A 110 9.73 -8.08 -8.80
N LEU A 111 9.25 -7.12 -8.00
CA LEU A 111 8.10 -6.27 -8.35
C LEU A 111 8.34 -5.46 -9.64
N ILE A 112 9.55 -4.92 -9.85
CA ILE A 112 9.90 -4.23 -11.10
C ILE A 112 9.89 -5.18 -12.29
N PHE A 113 10.42 -6.40 -12.16
CA PHE A 113 10.43 -7.36 -13.26
C PHE A 113 9.04 -7.84 -13.66
N TYR A 114 8.17 -8.12 -12.69
CA TYR A 114 6.78 -8.45 -12.97
C TYR A 114 6.01 -7.23 -13.50
N GLY A 115 6.22 -6.05 -12.91
CA GLY A 115 5.60 -4.80 -13.32
C GLY A 115 5.95 -4.34 -14.73
N ALA A 116 7.16 -4.67 -15.21
CA ALA A 116 7.59 -4.36 -16.57
C ALA A 116 6.62 -4.91 -17.60
N ARG A 117 6.11 -6.12 -17.39
CA ARG A 117 5.20 -6.77 -18.32
C ARG A 117 3.84 -6.06 -18.34
N VAL A 118 3.27 -5.79 -17.18
CA VAL A 118 1.96 -5.13 -17.06
C VAL A 118 2.03 -3.72 -17.63
N THR A 119 3.01 -2.92 -17.21
CA THR A 119 3.14 -1.52 -17.63
C THR A 119 3.45 -1.40 -19.14
N MET A 120 4.38 -2.20 -19.68
CA MET A 120 4.74 -2.12 -21.11
C MET A 120 3.66 -2.67 -22.04
N ILE A 121 2.96 -3.76 -21.67
CA ILE A 121 1.86 -4.31 -22.47
C ILE A 121 0.66 -3.35 -22.44
N SER A 122 0.38 -2.72 -21.29
CA SER A 122 -0.64 -1.67 -21.19
C SER A 122 -0.34 -0.52 -22.14
N ALA A 123 0.88 0.03 -22.09
CA ALA A 123 1.30 1.10 -22.98
C ALA A 123 1.16 0.70 -24.46
N LEU A 124 1.56 -0.53 -24.82
CA LEU A 124 1.41 -1.04 -26.17
C LEU A 124 -0.05 -1.08 -26.64
N TYR A 125 -0.98 -1.61 -25.84
CA TYR A 125 -2.40 -1.69 -26.22
C TYR A 125 -3.06 -0.31 -26.29
N ILE A 126 -2.75 0.58 -25.35
CA ILE A 126 -3.24 1.97 -25.38
C ILE A 126 -2.74 2.68 -26.64
N THR A 127 -1.44 2.59 -26.95
CA THR A 127 -0.90 3.20 -28.18
C THR A 127 -1.54 2.61 -29.41
N ALA A 128 -1.67 1.28 -29.48
CA ALA A 128 -2.29 0.62 -30.63
C ALA A 128 -3.74 1.11 -30.84
N GLY A 129 -4.51 1.27 -29.76
CA GLY A 129 -5.85 1.82 -29.81
C GLY A 129 -5.88 3.28 -30.28
N ARG A 130 -5.04 4.15 -29.72
CA ARG A 130 -4.92 5.56 -30.15
C ARG A 130 -4.53 5.68 -31.61
N VAL A 131 -3.51 4.94 -32.05
CA VAL A 131 -3.00 4.97 -33.43
C VAL A 131 -4.04 4.43 -34.40
N LEU A 132 -4.75 3.35 -34.05
CA LEU A 132 -5.79 2.77 -34.90
C LEU A 132 -6.96 3.73 -35.07
N LEU A 133 -7.48 4.29 -33.96
CA LEU A 133 -8.57 5.27 -34.01
C LEU A 133 -8.13 6.55 -34.75
N GLY A 134 -6.94 7.06 -34.45
CA GLY A 134 -6.36 8.23 -35.09
C GLY A 134 -6.14 8.05 -36.59
N LEU A 135 -5.62 6.89 -37.00
CA LEU A 135 -5.41 6.56 -38.42
C LEU A 135 -6.73 6.46 -39.17
N ILE A 136 -7.73 5.77 -38.60
CA ILE A 136 -9.04 5.61 -39.24
C ILE A 136 -9.73 6.98 -39.34
N LEU A 137 -9.97 7.65 -38.21
CA LEU A 137 -10.75 8.88 -38.16
C LEU A 137 -10.03 10.04 -38.85
N GLY A 138 -8.73 10.21 -38.60
CA GLY A 138 -7.89 11.23 -39.22
C GLY A 138 -7.66 10.96 -40.71
N GLY A 139 -7.47 9.71 -41.11
CA GLY A 139 -7.30 9.34 -42.52
C GLY A 139 -8.55 9.62 -43.35
N PHE A 140 -9.73 9.25 -42.85
CA PHE A 140 -11.00 9.59 -43.50
C PHE A 140 -11.26 11.11 -43.53
N SER A 141 -11.03 11.80 -42.42
CA SER A 141 -11.18 13.26 -42.30
C SER A 141 -10.25 14.01 -43.27
N GLY A 142 -8.98 13.62 -43.36
CA GLY A 142 -8.02 14.26 -44.27
C GLY A 142 -8.28 13.94 -45.75
N TRP A 143 -8.65 12.70 -46.06
CA TRP A 143 -8.99 12.33 -47.43
C TRP A 143 -10.23 13.08 -47.94
N MET A 144 -11.23 13.22 -47.07
CA MET A 144 -12.49 13.93 -47.32
C MET A 144 -12.47 15.35 -46.73
N GLU A 145 -11.33 16.03 -46.80
CA GLU A 145 -11.20 17.40 -46.28
C GLU A 145 -12.33 18.31 -46.78
N GLY A 146 -12.90 19.11 -45.87
CA GLY A 146 -14.01 20.02 -46.15
C GLY A 146 -15.39 19.33 -46.19
N SER A 147 -15.46 18.02 -46.00
CA SER A 147 -16.73 17.30 -45.85
C SER A 147 -17.40 17.57 -44.50
N TRP A 148 -18.67 17.16 -44.37
CA TRP A 148 -19.37 17.19 -43.08
C TRP A 148 -18.71 16.25 -42.06
N PHE A 149 -18.18 15.10 -42.52
CA PHE A 149 -17.49 14.13 -41.67
C PHE A 149 -16.20 14.72 -41.11
N ASP A 150 -15.39 15.36 -41.96
CA ASP A 150 -14.19 16.10 -41.54
C ASP A 150 -14.51 17.13 -40.44
N ARG A 151 -15.52 17.98 -40.67
CA ARG A 151 -15.97 18.96 -39.67
C ARG A 151 -16.44 18.31 -38.37
N LEU A 152 -17.15 17.17 -38.43
CA LEU A 152 -17.63 16.46 -37.25
C LEU A 152 -16.46 15.90 -36.43
N ILE A 153 -15.53 15.19 -37.07
CA ILE A 153 -14.37 14.59 -36.40
C ILE A 153 -13.48 15.67 -35.79
N MET A 154 -13.22 16.76 -36.51
CA MET A 154 -12.43 17.87 -35.97
C MET A 154 -13.13 18.57 -34.80
N ARG A 155 -14.47 18.75 -34.84
CA ARG A 155 -15.23 19.27 -33.70
C ARG A 155 -15.19 18.36 -32.49
N LEU A 156 -15.39 17.05 -32.67
CA LEU A 156 -15.29 16.07 -31.60
C LEU A 156 -13.88 16.07 -30.99
N SER A 157 -12.85 16.14 -31.83
CA SER A 157 -11.47 16.26 -31.40
C SER A 157 -11.23 17.51 -30.53
N THR A 158 -11.78 18.66 -30.93
CA THR A 158 -11.71 19.90 -30.14
C THR A 158 -12.43 19.78 -28.80
N VAL A 159 -13.59 19.12 -28.75
CA VAL A 159 -14.36 18.91 -27.51
C VAL A 159 -13.65 17.96 -26.55
N ILE A 160 -13.06 16.87 -27.04
CA ILE A 160 -12.33 15.93 -26.20
C ILE A 160 -11.06 16.58 -25.65
N SER A 161 -10.33 17.32 -26.49
CA SER A 161 -9.04 17.92 -26.11
C SER A 161 -9.19 19.23 -25.30
N SER A 162 -10.41 19.75 -25.12
CA SER A 162 -10.65 20.94 -24.29
C SER A 162 -10.64 20.61 -22.79
N VAL A 163 -10.83 19.35 -22.42
CA VAL A 163 -10.75 18.87 -21.04
C VAL A 163 -9.37 18.26 -20.80
N PRO A 164 -8.72 18.53 -19.65
CA PRO A 164 -7.45 17.89 -19.33
C PRO A 164 -7.52 16.36 -19.44
N LEU A 165 -6.58 15.77 -20.18
CA LEU A 165 -6.57 14.34 -20.49
C LEU A 165 -6.51 13.49 -19.23
N LEU A 166 -5.68 13.89 -18.26
CA LEU A 166 -5.53 13.21 -16.98
C LEU A 166 -6.87 13.14 -16.23
N LEU A 167 -7.54 14.28 -16.02
CA LEU A 167 -8.83 14.34 -15.32
C LEU A 167 -9.89 13.50 -16.04
N SER A 168 -9.98 13.62 -17.36
CA SER A 168 -10.91 12.84 -18.18
C SER A 168 -10.65 11.34 -18.08
N ALA A 169 -9.38 10.94 -18.09
CA ALA A 169 -8.97 9.55 -17.97
C ALA A 169 -9.34 8.99 -16.60
N MET A 170 -9.08 9.72 -15.51
CA MET A 170 -9.46 9.31 -14.15
C MET A 170 -10.97 9.07 -14.05
N LEU A 171 -11.78 10.04 -14.52
CA LEU A 171 -13.24 9.94 -14.48
C LEU A 171 -13.74 8.75 -15.30
N MET A 172 -13.21 8.55 -16.50
CA MET A 172 -13.64 7.46 -17.38
C MET A 172 -13.22 6.08 -16.84
N ILE A 173 -12.01 5.97 -16.28
CA ILE A 173 -11.52 4.74 -15.64
C ILE A 173 -12.40 4.36 -14.44
N LEU A 174 -12.71 5.33 -13.57
CA LEU A 174 -13.58 5.09 -12.42
C LEU A 174 -15.01 4.75 -12.85
N ALA A 175 -15.56 5.45 -13.86
CA ALA A 175 -16.90 5.19 -14.37
C ALA A 175 -17.04 3.80 -15.03
N LEU A 176 -15.98 3.27 -15.64
CA LEU A 176 -15.97 1.95 -16.27
C LEU A 176 -15.69 0.79 -15.29
N ASP A 177 -15.49 1.10 -14.02
CA ASP A 177 -15.05 0.21 -12.93
C ASP A 177 -13.60 -0.27 -13.11
N ILE A 178 -12.71 0.35 -12.33
CA ILE A 178 -11.25 0.13 -12.35
C ILE A 178 -10.84 -1.33 -12.08
N HIS A 179 -11.70 -2.12 -11.42
CA HIS A 179 -11.43 -3.52 -11.07
C HIS A 179 -11.48 -4.46 -12.28
N LYS A 180 -11.97 -4.00 -13.45
CA LYS A 180 -11.91 -4.77 -14.71
C LYS A 180 -10.52 -4.79 -15.36
N GLY A 181 -9.52 -4.20 -14.70
CA GLY A 181 -8.11 -4.34 -15.05
C GLY A 181 -7.68 -3.52 -16.28
N ILE A 182 -6.72 -4.07 -17.03
CA ILE A 182 -6.00 -3.38 -18.12
C ILE A 182 -6.93 -2.82 -19.22
N TRP A 183 -8.03 -3.52 -19.52
CA TRP A 183 -8.94 -3.13 -20.60
C TRP A 183 -9.60 -1.78 -20.37
N VAL A 184 -9.85 -1.43 -19.10
CA VAL A 184 -10.43 -0.12 -18.75
C VAL A 184 -9.47 1.00 -19.08
N PHE A 185 -8.19 0.85 -18.71
CA PHE A 185 -7.14 1.81 -19.06
C PHE A 185 -6.94 1.88 -20.57
N ALA A 186 -6.89 0.72 -21.25
CA ALA A 186 -6.75 0.64 -22.70
C ALA A 186 -7.86 1.39 -23.44
N VAL A 187 -9.13 1.17 -23.08
CA VAL A 187 -10.28 1.82 -23.71
C VAL A 187 -10.30 3.31 -23.38
N SER A 188 -10.22 3.68 -22.11
CA SER A 188 -10.31 5.08 -21.67
C SER A 188 -9.22 5.94 -22.30
N LEU A 189 -7.96 5.52 -22.20
CA LEU A 189 -6.85 6.28 -22.74
C LEU A 189 -6.82 6.28 -24.27
N SER A 190 -7.34 5.24 -24.93
CA SER A 190 -7.45 5.22 -26.41
C SER A 190 -8.52 6.17 -26.93
N VAL A 191 -9.71 6.15 -26.31
CA VAL A 191 -10.87 6.99 -26.71
C VAL A 191 -10.63 8.46 -26.41
N LEU A 192 -9.83 8.78 -25.39
CA LEU A 192 -9.51 10.17 -25.06
C LEU A 192 -8.29 10.70 -25.83
N GLY A 193 -7.32 9.85 -26.17
CA GLY A 193 -6.05 10.28 -26.76
C GLY A 193 -5.91 10.10 -28.29
N TRP A 194 -6.92 9.63 -29.01
CA TRP A 194 -6.80 9.47 -30.47
C TRP A 194 -6.78 10.80 -31.24
N THR A 195 -7.20 11.90 -30.61
CA THR A 195 -7.46 13.20 -31.24
C THR A 195 -6.20 13.82 -31.83
N GLU A 196 -5.09 13.80 -31.10
CA GLU A 196 -3.80 14.33 -31.55
C GLU A 196 -3.28 13.55 -32.76
N ILE A 197 -3.35 12.21 -32.69
CA ILE A 197 -2.94 11.34 -33.80
C ILE A 197 -3.84 11.55 -35.02
N ALA A 198 -5.16 11.71 -34.84
CA ALA A 198 -6.07 12.00 -35.94
C ALA A 198 -5.75 13.32 -36.63
N GLN A 199 -5.40 14.37 -35.89
CA GLN A 199 -5.02 15.66 -36.48
C GLN A 199 -3.72 15.54 -37.29
N LEU A 200 -2.71 14.83 -36.76
CA LEU A 200 -1.46 14.57 -37.46
C LEU A 200 -1.67 13.75 -38.74
N VAL A 201 -2.44 12.67 -38.65
CA VAL A 201 -2.79 11.83 -39.81
C VAL A 201 -3.59 12.62 -40.83
N ARG A 202 -4.57 13.42 -40.39
CA ARG A 202 -5.38 14.28 -41.26
C ARG A 202 -4.48 15.21 -42.09
N GLY A 203 -3.57 15.92 -41.43
CA GLY A 203 -2.62 16.82 -42.09
C GLY A 203 -1.75 16.10 -43.12
N GLU A 204 -1.29 14.88 -42.80
CA GLU A 204 -0.46 14.11 -43.72
C GLU A 204 -1.24 13.60 -44.95
N PHE A 205 -2.50 13.17 -44.77
CA PHE A 205 -3.37 12.78 -45.89
C PHE A 205 -3.66 13.97 -46.83
N ILE A 206 -3.89 15.17 -46.28
CA ILE A 206 -4.07 16.40 -47.06
C ILE A 206 -2.80 16.74 -47.84
N ARG A 207 -1.65 16.75 -47.16
CA ARG A 207 -0.35 17.01 -47.78
C ARG A 207 -0.04 16.04 -48.93
N ILE A 208 -0.30 14.75 -48.73
CA ILE A 208 -0.07 13.74 -49.77
C ILE A 208 -0.98 13.96 -50.97
N LYS A 209 -2.25 14.31 -50.74
CA LYS A 209 -3.24 14.52 -51.80
C LYS A 209 -2.84 15.63 -52.78
N GLU A 210 -2.05 16.60 -52.33
CA GLU A 210 -1.51 17.71 -53.17
C GLU A 210 -0.25 17.33 -53.97
N MET A 211 0.26 16.11 -53.85
CA MET A 211 1.50 15.69 -54.53
C MET A 211 1.28 15.32 -56.00
N LEU A 212 2.22 15.69 -56.87
CA LEU A 212 2.18 15.43 -58.33
C LEU A 212 1.96 13.95 -58.71
N TYR A 213 2.48 13.00 -57.91
CA TYR A 213 2.28 11.58 -58.20
C TYR A 213 0.85 11.10 -57.94
N ILE A 214 0.08 11.82 -57.10
CA ILE A 214 -1.35 11.56 -56.89
C ILE A 214 -2.13 12.06 -58.11
N GLU A 215 -1.86 13.26 -58.60
CA GLU A 215 -2.46 13.80 -59.81
C GLU A 215 -2.19 12.91 -61.03
N ALA A 216 -0.96 12.42 -61.18
CA ALA A 216 -0.61 11.44 -62.21
C ALA A 216 -1.39 10.11 -62.05
N ALA A 217 -1.59 9.63 -60.83
CA ALA A 217 -2.39 8.42 -60.58
C ALA A 217 -3.87 8.62 -60.92
N GLU A 218 -4.43 9.80 -60.65
CA GLU A 218 -5.80 10.17 -61.05
C GLU A 218 -5.92 10.23 -62.58
N ALA A 219 -4.95 10.84 -63.28
CA ALA A 219 -4.91 10.89 -64.74
C ALA A 219 -4.83 9.50 -65.39
N LEU A 220 -4.22 8.52 -64.71
CA LEU A 220 -4.19 7.11 -65.10
C LEU A 220 -5.48 6.34 -64.80
N GLY A 221 -6.50 7.00 -64.23
CA GLY A 221 -7.82 6.43 -63.99
C GLY A 221 -7.97 5.65 -62.69
N LEU A 222 -7.04 5.78 -61.73
CA LEU A 222 -7.21 5.17 -60.41
C LEU A 222 -8.36 5.84 -59.65
N THR A 223 -9.16 5.04 -58.96
CA THR A 223 -10.24 5.59 -58.12
C THR A 223 -9.66 6.22 -56.85
N ARG A 224 -10.35 7.23 -56.30
CA ARG A 224 -9.92 7.88 -55.04
C ARG A 224 -9.62 6.88 -53.93
N PHE A 225 -10.43 5.84 -53.77
CA PHE A 225 -10.18 4.79 -52.77
C PHE A 225 -8.91 3.98 -53.06
N GLN A 226 -8.66 3.63 -54.34
CA GLN A 226 -7.42 2.96 -54.73
C GLN A 226 -6.21 3.84 -54.45
N ILE A 227 -6.30 5.14 -54.69
CA ILE A 227 -5.22 6.09 -54.42
C ILE A 227 -4.96 6.20 -52.91
N ALA A 228 -6.01 6.35 -52.10
CA ALA A 228 -5.90 6.42 -50.65
C ALA A 228 -5.17 5.20 -50.08
N ILE A 229 -5.54 3.99 -50.48
CA ILE A 229 -4.97 2.74 -49.92
C ILE A 229 -3.61 2.40 -50.52
N ARG A 230 -3.41 2.60 -51.83
CA ARG A 230 -2.16 2.17 -52.51
C ARG A 230 -1.07 3.22 -52.47
N HIS A 231 -1.42 4.50 -52.31
CA HIS A 231 -0.47 5.60 -52.39
C HIS A 231 -0.45 6.45 -51.10
N ALA A 232 -1.58 6.84 -50.53
CA ALA A 232 -1.54 7.70 -49.33
C ALA A 232 -1.21 6.93 -48.03
N LEU A 233 -2.00 5.91 -47.71
CA LEU A 233 -1.88 5.12 -46.48
C LEU A 233 -0.46 4.55 -46.24
N PRO A 234 0.23 3.94 -47.24
CA PRO A 234 1.59 3.48 -47.02
C PRO A 234 2.56 4.62 -46.69
N ASN A 235 2.40 5.82 -47.26
CA ASN A 235 3.28 6.93 -46.92
C ASN A 235 3.07 7.36 -45.45
N VAL A 236 1.81 7.44 -45.00
CA VAL A 236 1.48 7.82 -43.62
C VAL A 236 1.93 6.78 -42.59
N LEU A 237 1.84 5.49 -42.92
CA LEU A 237 2.26 4.40 -42.01
C LEU A 237 3.74 4.49 -41.62
N SER A 238 4.59 4.98 -42.52
CA SER A 238 6.02 5.18 -42.23
C SER A 238 6.24 6.18 -41.10
N TYR A 239 5.53 7.31 -41.16
CA TYR A 239 5.57 8.34 -40.14
C TYR A 239 4.91 7.86 -38.83
N LEU A 240 3.76 7.20 -38.92
CA LEU A 240 3.04 6.66 -37.76
C LEU A 240 3.83 5.63 -36.98
N LEU A 241 4.68 4.82 -37.63
CA LEU A 241 5.55 3.89 -36.90
C LEU A 241 6.45 4.61 -35.90
N SER A 242 7.04 5.74 -36.30
CA SER A 242 7.91 6.52 -35.41
C SER A 242 7.12 7.18 -34.30
N ILE A 243 5.98 7.79 -34.63
CA ILE A 243 5.09 8.40 -33.65
C ILE A 243 4.61 7.38 -32.63
N SER A 244 4.32 6.15 -33.04
CA SER A 244 3.81 5.11 -32.13
C SER A 244 4.75 4.90 -30.93
N PHE A 245 6.08 4.92 -31.14
CA PHE A 245 7.03 4.78 -30.03
C PHE A 245 7.12 6.03 -29.15
N LEU A 246 7.05 7.22 -29.74
CA LEU A 246 6.97 8.47 -28.98
C LEU A 246 5.70 8.49 -28.11
N GLU A 247 4.59 8.04 -28.68
CA GLU A 247 3.29 7.95 -28.03
C GLU A 247 3.28 6.94 -26.89
N MET A 248 3.94 5.78 -27.05
CA MET A 248 4.13 4.84 -25.94
C MET A 248 4.86 5.51 -24.77
N GLY A 249 5.87 6.34 -25.03
CA GLY A 249 6.56 7.12 -24.00
C GLY A 249 5.63 8.10 -23.27
N ALA A 250 4.78 8.81 -24.01
CA ALA A 250 3.78 9.71 -23.43
C ALA A 250 2.72 8.96 -22.59
N ILE A 251 2.29 7.78 -23.04
CA ILE A 251 1.35 6.94 -22.28
C ILE A 251 1.96 6.43 -20.99
N LEU A 252 3.23 5.99 -21.02
CA LEU A 252 3.92 5.58 -19.79
C LEU A 252 3.99 6.71 -18.77
N LEU A 253 4.19 7.95 -19.22
CA LEU A 253 4.15 9.12 -18.34
C LEU A 253 2.75 9.31 -17.72
N ILE A 254 1.69 9.25 -18.53
CA ILE A 254 0.31 9.33 -18.04
C ILE A 254 0.01 8.19 -17.04
N MET A 255 0.50 6.99 -17.29
CA MET A 255 0.34 5.86 -16.36
C MET A 255 1.05 6.12 -15.03
N ALA A 256 2.25 6.70 -15.06
CA ALA A 256 2.95 7.10 -13.84
C ALA A 256 2.21 8.21 -13.08
N GLU A 257 1.65 9.20 -13.79
CA GLU A 257 0.83 10.27 -13.20
C GLU A 257 -0.45 9.71 -12.56
N LEU A 258 -1.15 8.80 -13.23
CA LEU A 258 -2.34 8.12 -12.69
C LEU A 258 -1.97 7.26 -11.47
N GLY A 259 -0.85 6.52 -11.55
CA GLY A 259 -0.32 5.74 -10.44
C GLY A 259 -0.07 6.63 -9.21
N PHE A 260 0.63 7.76 -9.38
CA PHE A 260 0.85 8.75 -8.32
C PHE A 260 -0.46 9.25 -7.69
N LEU A 261 -1.54 9.34 -8.46
CA LEU A 261 -2.87 9.69 -7.98
C LEU A 261 -3.67 8.51 -7.40
N GLY A 262 -3.03 7.37 -7.18
CA GLY A 262 -3.64 6.16 -6.62
C GLY A 262 -4.53 5.38 -7.60
N LEU A 263 -4.41 5.66 -8.91
CA LEU A 263 -5.15 5.00 -9.98
C LEU A 263 -4.23 4.12 -10.82
N PHE A 264 -4.22 2.84 -10.51
CA PHE A 264 -3.42 1.84 -11.19
C PHE A 264 -4.27 0.66 -11.63
N VAL A 265 -3.70 -0.19 -12.48
CA VAL A 265 -4.40 -1.30 -13.13
C VAL A 265 -4.95 -2.27 -12.07
N GLY A 266 -6.25 -2.52 -12.12
CA GLY A 266 -6.95 -3.39 -11.17
C GLY A 266 -7.49 -2.67 -9.92
N GLY A 267 -7.15 -1.40 -9.72
CA GLY A 267 -7.62 -0.56 -8.60
C GLY A 267 -7.05 -0.94 -7.23
N GLY A 268 -6.50 -2.15 -7.11
CA GLY A 268 -6.08 -2.72 -5.85
C GLY A 268 -7.25 -3.08 -4.95
N SER A 269 -6.92 -3.77 -3.88
CA SER A 269 -7.85 -4.11 -2.83
C SER A 269 -7.72 -3.11 -1.69
N ARG A 270 -8.87 -2.64 -1.20
CA ARG A 270 -8.94 -1.79 -0.02
C ARG A 270 -9.37 -2.63 1.16
N PHE A 271 -8.47 -2.82 2.11
CA PHE A 271 -8.79 -3.50 3.35
C PHE A 271 -8.59 -2.54 4.51
N ARG A 272 -9.48 -2.64 5.49
CA ARG A 272 -9.26 -2.00 6.78
C ARG A 272 -8.31 -2.91 7.54
N SER A 273 -7.21 -2.37 8.06
CA SER A 273 -6.20 -3.16 8.79
C SER A 273 -6.80 -3.91 9.98
N ASP A 274 -7.88 -3.38 10.55
CA ASP A 274 -8.69 -4.02 11.58
C ASP A 274 -10.15 -3.49 11.54
N ALA A 275 -11.07 -4.01 12.33
CA ALA A 275 -12.48 -3.63 12.28
C ALA A 275 -12.76 -2.19 12.76
N PHE A 276 -11.88 -1.60 13.57
CA PHE A 276 -12.09 -0.37 14.35
C PHE A 276 -11.11 0.77 14.03
N SER A 277 -10.10 0.54 13.18
CA SER A 277 -9.15 1.52 12.68
C SER A 277 -9.74 2.23 11.47
N PRO A 278 -9.70 3.57 11.44
CA PRO A 278 -10.16 4.33 10.30
C PRO A 278 -9.22 4.19 9.08
N VAL A 279 -8.07 3.51 9.22
CA VAL A 279 -7.05 3.41 8.18
C VAL A 279 -7.43 2.35 7.14
N ILE A 280 -7.68 2.81 5.92
CA ILE A 280 -7.88 1.94 4.76
C ILE A 280 -6.54 1.77 4.05
N ILE A 281 -6.01 0.55 4.03
CA ILE A 281 -4.81 0.20 3.28
C ILE A 281 -5.24 -0.22 1.87
N GLN A 282 -4.67 0.44 0.85
CA GLN A 282 -4.85 0.06 -0.54
C GLN A 282 -3.60 -0.68 -1.01
N ILE A 283 -3.75 -1.97 -1.32
CA ILE A 283 -2.65 -2.83 -1.80
C ILE A 283 -2.87 -3.08 -3.28
N SER A 284 -1.80 -2.97 -4.07
CA SER A 284 -1.88 -3.36 -5.48
C SER A 284 -1.72 -4.87 -5.61
N GLU A 285 -2.78 -5.55 -6.03
CA GLU A 285 -2.74 -6.97 -6.38
C GLU A 285 -1.92 -7.24 -7.64
N ILE A 286 -1.78 -6.21 -8.49
CA ILE A 286 -1.05 -6.29 -9.74
C ILE A 286 0.22 -5.44 -9.61
N PRO A 287 1.43 -6.05 -9.70
CA PRO A 287 2.66 -5.28 -9.79
C PRO A 287 2.60 -4.49 -11.10
N GLU A 288 2.43 -3.19 -11.00
CA GLU A 288 2.40 -2.21 -12.08
C GLU A 288 3.25 -1.05 -11.58
N TRP A 289 4.18 -0.55 -12.39
CA TRP A 289 5.17 0.41 -11.90
C TRP A 289 4.56 1.69 -11.31
N GLY A 290 3.44 2.18 -11.87
CA GLY A 290 2.68 3.31 -11.32
C GLY A 290 2.15 3.02 -9.92
N ALA A 291 1.60 1.82 -9.70
CA ALA A 291 1.18 1.35 -8.39
C ALA A 291 2.34 1.25 -7.39
N LEU A 292 3.52 0.83 -7.84
CA LEU A 292 4.72 0.73 -6.98
C LEU A 292 5.19 2.11 -6.53
N VAL A 293 5.22 3.09 -7.44
CA VAL A 293 5.52 4.49 -7.10
C VAL A 293 4.50 5.04 -6.11
N ALA A 294 3.20 4.77 -6.34
CA ALA A 294 2.12 5.21 -5.47
C ALA A 294 2.31 4.71 -4.02
N GLN A 295 2.55 3.41 -3.88
CA GLN A 295 2.71 2.75 -2.58
C GLN A 295 3.99 3.19 -1.84
N GLY A 296 5.07 3.48 -2.58
CA GLY A 296 6.31 3.98 -1.97
C GLY A 296 6.26 5.46 -1.57
N THR A 297 5.34 6.25 -2.11
CA THR A 297 5.31 7.72 -1.93
C THR A 297 5.18 8.18 -0.48
N PRO A 298 4.31 7.59 0.37
CA PRO A 298 4.22 7.96 1.79
C PRO A 298 5.56 7.79 2.53
N ASN A 299 6.36 6.83 2.10
CA ASN A 299 7.62 6.43 2.72
C ASN A 299 8.85 7.03 2.03
N LEU A 300 8.68 7.90 1.02
CA LEU A 300 9.78 8.41 0.17
C LEU A 300 10.94 9.05 0.95
N ARG A 301 10.65 9.70 2.08
CA ARG A 301 11.67 10.35 2.91
C ARG A 301 12.53 9.35 3.70
N THR A 302 11.92 8.25 4.14
CA THR A 302 12.57 7.25 4.99
C THR A 302 13.18 6.13 4.15
N TYR A 303 12.46 5.66 3.13
CA TYR A 303 12.82 4.52 2.29
C TYR A 303 12.77 4.92 0.80
N PRO A 304 13.71 5.77 0.32
CA PRO A 304 13.63 6.34 -1.02
C PRO A 304 13.73 5.29 -2.15
N TYR A 305 14.38 4.15 -1.87
CA TYR A 305 14.54 3.06 -2.84
C TYR A 305 13.20 2.49 -3.33
N MET A 306 12.13 2.53 -2.49
CA MET A 306 10.78 2.11 -2.86
C MET A 306 10.23 2.84 -4.09
N VAL A 307 10.54 4.13 -4.21
CA VAL A 307 10.08 4.97 -5.32
C VAL A 307 11.12 5.04 -6.43
N LEU A 308 12.40 5.17 -6.07
CA LEU A 308 13.48 5.37 -7.04
C LEU A 308 13.63 4.19 -8.00
N GLY A 309 13.49 2.94 -7.52
CA GLY A 309 13.57 1.75 -8.38
C GLY A 309 12.52 1.76 -9.50
N PRO A 310 11.22 1.77 -9.17
CA PRO A 310 10.14 1.85 -10.16
C PRO A 310 10.19 3.12 -11.03
N ALA A 311 10.54 4.28 -10.45
CA ALA A 311 10.68 5.53 -11.20
C ALA A 311 11.82 5.48 -12.24
N LEU A 312 12.95 4.85 -11.90
CA LEU A 312 14.04 4.61 -12.86
C LEU A 312 13.60 3.67 -13.98
N ALA A 313 12.78 2.66 -13.68
CA ALA A 313 12.24 1.77 -14.70
C ALA A 313 11.35 2.53 -15.70
N PHE A 314 10.48 3.43 -15.22
CA PHE A 314 9.73 4.37 -16.09
C PHE A 314 10.67 5.26 -16.90
N PHE A 315 11.63 5.91 -16.25
CA PHE A 315 12.55 6.84 -16.90
C PHE A 315 13.33 6.18 -18.05
N ILE A 316 13.95 5.02 -17.79
CA ILE A 316 14.68 4.25 -18.80
C ILE A 316 13.74 3.86 -19.94
N SER A 317 12.51 3.44 -19.64
CA SER A 317 11.54 3.03 -20.64
C SER A 317 11.11 4.17 -21.56
N ILE A 318 10.74 5.31 -20.97
CA ILE A 318 10.36 6.52 -21.71
C ILE A 318 11.53 7.02 -22.56
N LEU A 319 12.74 7.08 -22.00
CA LEU A 319 13.95 7.47 -22.72
C LEU A 319 14.21 6.55 -23.92
N GLY A 320 14.13 5.23 -23.71
CA GLY A 320 14.36 4.24 -24.76
C GLY A 320 13.37 4.32 -25.90
N LEU A 321 12.08 4.43 -25.58
CA LEU A 321 11.01 4.55 -26.57
C LEU A 321 11.10 5.87 -27.34
N ASN A 322 11.37 6.98 -26.65
CA ASN A 322 11.54 8.28 -27.30
C ASN A 322 12.77 8.31 -28.20
N ALA A 323 13.91 7.80 -27.74
CA ALA A 323 15.13 7.71 -28.53
C ALA A 323 14.95 6.81 -29.76
N PHE A 324 14.23 5.69 -29.61
CA PHE A 324 13.93 4.78 -30.71
C PHE A 324 13.00 5.42 -31.75
N GLY A 325 11.91 6.05 -31.31
CA GLY A 325 10.95 6.77 -32.17
C GLY A 325 11.60 7.92 -32.94
N GLU A 326 12.37 8.77 -32.25
CA GLU A 326 13.13 9.86 -32.89
C GLU A 326 14.20 9.31 -33.84
N GLY A 327 14.83 8.21 -33.47
CA GLY A 327 15.78 7.50 -34.31
C GLY A 327 15.17 7.01 -35.62
N LEU A 328 13.99 6.39 -35.55
CA LEU A 328 13.21 5.96 -36.71
C LEU A 328 12.75 7.14 -37.57
N ARG A 329 12.26 8.21 -36.93
CA ARG A 329 11.82 9.43 -37.62
C ARG A 329 12.94 10.00 -38.50
N ARG A 330 14.15 10.18 -37.94
CA ARG A 330 15.32 10.68 -38.68
C ARG A 330 15.72 9.78 -39.85
N ILE A 331 15.50 8.48 -39.72
CA ILE A 331 15.78 7.52 -40.80
C ILE A 331 14.77 7.71 -41.93
N PHE A 332 13.48 7.84 -41.60
CA PHE A 332 12.41 8.02 -42.58
C PHE A 332 12.43 9.41 -43.25
N ASP A 333 12.86 10.45 -42.54
CA ASP A 333 13.01 11.80 -43.12
C ASP A 333 14.17 11.84 -44.14
N ARG A 334 15.23 11.05 -43.92
CA ARG A 334 16.43 11.04 -44.78
C ARG A 334 16.31 10.11 -45.98
N TRP A 335 15.52 9.05 -45.87
CA TRP A 335 15.44 8.00 -46.87
C TRP A 335 13.97 7.66 -47.19
N PRO A 336 13.58 7.61 -48.47
CA PRO A 336 12.23 7.23 -48.85
C PRO A 336 12.01 5.74 -48.61
N PHE A 337 11.38 5.40 -47.49
CA PHE A 337 10.98 4.03 -47.14
C PHE A 337 9.59 3.72 -47.67
N SER A 338 9.48 2.71 -48.53
CA SER A 338 8.17 2.18 -48.91
C SER A 338 7.68 1.21 -47.82
N THR A 339 6.83 1.67 -46.91
CA THR A 339 6.16 0.79 -45.92
C THR A 339 4.96 0.04 -46.50
N ALA A 340 4.77 0.05 -47.82
CA ALA A 340 3.82 -0.82 -48.51
C ALA A 340 4.03 -2.32 -48.19
N PHE A 341 5.20 -2.70 -47.67
CA PHE A 341 5.43 -4.04 -47.15
C PHE A 341 4.58 -4.37 -45.90
N ILE A 342 4.23 -3.38 -45.06
CA ILE A 342 3.41 -3.55 -43.84
C ILE A 342 2.00 -4.01 -44.22
N LEU A 343 1.47 -3.48 -45.32
CA LEU A 343 0.15 -3.84 -45.85
C LEU A 343 0.14 -5.18 -46.60
N LYS A 344 1.28 -5.84 -46.79
CA LYS A 344 1.30 -7.18 -47.40
C LYS A 344 0.67 -8.18 -46.44
N LYS A 345 -0.12 -9.12 -46.98
CA LYS A 345 -0.76 -10.20 -46.21
C LYS A 345 0.20 -10.92 -45.24
N ARG A 346 1.46 -11.12 -45.66
CA ARG A 346 2.50 -11.73 -44.80
C ARG A 346 2.86 -10.87 -43.58
N MET A 347 2.98 -9.55 -43.73
CA MET A 347 3.25 -8.68 -42.59
C MET A 347 2.02 -8.50 -41.70
N LEU A 348 0.82 -8.41 -42.28
CA LEU A 348 -0.41 -8.40 -41.48
C LEU A 348 -0.53 -9.66 -40.62
N LEU A 349 -0.16 -10.83 -41.16
CA LEU A 349 -0.07 -12.07 -40.38
C LEU A 349 1.02 -12.01 -39.30
N VAL A 350 2.18 -11.41 -39.57
CA VAL A 350 3.25 -11.24 -38.56
C VAL A 350 2.80 -10.30 -37.45
N THR A 351 2.17 -9.18 -37.77
CA THR A 351 1.62 -8.24 -36.78
C THR A 351 0.49 -8.88 -35.98
N ALA A 352 -0.42 -9.61 -36.63
CA ALA A 352 -1.49 -10.35 -35.95
C ALA A 352 -0.92 -11.45 -35.05
N ALA A 353 0.11 -12.17 -35.50
CA ALA A 353 0.82 -13.15 -34.68
C ALA A 353 1.52 -12.49 -33.50
N PHE A 354 2.14 -11.33 -33.69
CA PHE A 354 2.77 -10.57 -32.61
C PHE A 354 1.74 -10.12 -31.56
N ILE A 355 0.59 -9.60 -31.99
CA ILE A 355 -0.53 -9.24 -31.10
C ILE A 355 -1.09 -10.49 -30.39
N ALA A 356 -1.25 -11.60 -31.10
CA ALA A 356 -1.70 -12.85 -30.49
C ALA A 356 -0.69 -13.38 -29.47
N ILE A 357 0.61 -13.32 -29.77
CA ILE A 357 1.68 -13.70 -28.85
C ILE A 357 1.68 -12.77 -27.64
N SER A 358 1.53 -11.45 -27.80
CA SER A 358 1.45 -10.54 -26.66
C SER A 358 0.22 -10.80 -25.80
N ALA A 359 -0.92 -11.15 -26.41
CA ALA A 359 -2.14 -11.52 -25.70
C ALA A 359 -1.99 -12.85 -24.94
N ILE A 360 -1.37 -13.85 -25.56
CA ILE A 360 -1.08 -15.14 -24.93
C ILE A 360 -0.11 -14.94 -23.76
N ILE A 361 0.99 -14.22 -23.96
CA ILE A 361 1.96 -13.92 -22.90
C ILE A 361 1.28 -13.21 -21.73
N PHE A 362 0.39 -12.27 -22.01
CA PHE A 362 -0.38 -11.59 -20.98
C PHE A 362 -1.27 -12.57 -20.19
N GLN A 363 -1.97 -13.48 -20.85
CA GLN A 363 -2.80 -14.49 -20.19
C GLN A 363 -1.96 -15.51 -19.39
N MET A 364 -0.81 -15.92 -19.91
CA MET A 364 0.06 -16.94 -19.29
C MET A 364 0.82 -16.45 -18.06
N THR A 365 0.80 -15.15 -17.76
CA THR A 365 1.46 -14.59 -16.56
C THR A 365 0.57 -13.61 -15.82
N ASN A 366 -0.73 -13.76 -15.98
CA ASN A 366 -1.65 -13.12 -15.08
C ASN A 366 -1.56 -13.79 -13.70
N ALA A 367 -1.99 -13.09 -12.65
CA ALA A 367 -1.96 -13.58 -11.28
C ALA A 367 -2.58 -14.97 -11.12
N SER A 368 -3.58 -15.29 -11.96
CA SER A 368 -4.23 -16.60 -12.03
C SER A 368 -3.27 -17.77 -12.21
N VAL A 369 -2.16 -17.61 -12.95
CA VAL A 369 -1.19 -18.70 -13.17
C VAL A 369 -0.36 -18.94 -11.90
N SER A 370 0.00 -17.88 -11.19
CA SER A 370 0.67 -17.98 -9.89
C SER A 370 -0.27 -18.58 -8.84
N TYR A 371 -1.54 -18.16 -8.79
CA TYR A 371 -2.54 -18.75 -7.91
C TYR A 371 -2.89 -20.20 -8.26
N GLN A 372 -2.87 -20.57 -9.55
CA GLN A 372 -3.11 -21.94 -9.96
C GLN A 372 -2.04 -22.89 -9.39
N GLN A 373 -0.77 -22.46 -9.34
CA GLN A 373 0.29 -23.27 -8.72
C GLN A 373 0.05 -23.47 -7.22
N VAL A 374 -0.40 -22.42 -6.52
CA VAL A 374 -0.77 -22.52 -5.10
C VAL A 374 -1.99 -23.42 -4.91
N ALA A 375 -2.99 -23.31 -5.78
CA ALA A 375 -4.18 -24.15 -5.74
C ALA A 375 -3.89 -25.62 -6.07
N GLU A 376 -2.95 -25.90 -6.98
CA GLU A 376 -2.48 -27.25 -7.27
C GLU A 376 -1.65 -27.85 -6.12
N ALA A 377 -0.95 -27.00 -5.36
CA ALA A 377 -0.24 -27.39 -4.14
C ALA A 377 -1.16 -27.50 -2.90
N PHE A 378 -2.41 -27.03 -3.00
CA PHE A 378 -3.37 -27.05 -1.91
C PHE A 378 -3.97 -28.45 -1.77
N HIS A 379 -3.64 -29.12 -0.67
CA HIS A 379 -4.21 -30.42 -0.33
C HIS A 379 -5.49 -30.22 0.46
N GLU A 380 -6.64 -30.51 -0.18
CA GLU A 380 -7.98 -30.38 0.43
C GLU A 380 -8.07 -31.15 1.76
N ASP A 381 -7.58 -32.39 1.82
CA ASP A 381 -7.63 -33.20 3.04
C ASP A 381 -6.83 -32.58 4.19
N SER A 382 -5.65 -32.04 3.90
CA SER A 382 -4.81 -31.35 4.87
C SER A 382 -5.42 -30.03 5.31
N ALA A 383 -6.04 -29.29 4.38
CA ALA A 383 -6.70 -28.03 4.68
C ALA A 383 -8.02 -28.23 5.44
N ILE A 384 -8.76 -29.31 5.18
CA ILE A 384 -9.94 -29.72 5.96
C ILE A 384 -9.49 -30.17 7.34
N ALA A 385 -8.44 -30.99 7.46
CA ALA A 385 -7.89 -31.36 8.77
C ALA A 385 -7.43 -30.13 9.55
N ARG A 386 -6.73 -29.19 8.90
CA ARG A 386 -6.31 -27.91 9.49
C ARG A 386 -7.50 -27.00 9.81
N TYR A 387 -8.52 -26.99 8.95
CA TYR A 387 -9.77 -26.26 9.21
C TYR A 387 -10.52 -26.89 10.38
N GLU A 388 -10.53 -28.20 10.54
CA GLU A 388 -11.11 -28.87 11.71
C GLU A 388 -10.29 -28.59 12.98
N GLU A 389 -8.95 -28.60 12.90
CA GLU A 389 -8.04 -28.14 13.96
C GLU A 389 -8.31 -26.68 14.33
N LEU A 390 -8.46 -25.79 13.33
CA LEU A 390 -8.73 -24.38 13.54
C LEU A 390 -10.18 -24.11 13.94
N LYS A 391 -11.14 -24.97 13.57
CA LYS A 391 -12.55 -24.87 13.98
C LYS A 391 -12.69 -25.24 15.45
N ILE A 392 -11.82 -26.12 15.97
CA ILE A 392 -11.63 -26.27 17.41
C ILE A 392 -11.21 -24.92 18.03
N PHE A 393 -10.45 -24.06 17.36
CA PHE A 393 -10.11 -22.71 17.85
C PHE A 393 -11.13 -21.61 17.51
N ASN A 394 -11.91 -21.72 16.43
CA ASN A 394 -12.75 -20.63 15.90
C ASN A 394 -14.22 -20.72 16.33
N ASN A 395 -14.71 -21.89 16.72
CA ASN A 395 -15.96 -21.99 17.50
C ASN A 395 -15.77 -21.54 18.95
N ILE A 396 -14.56 -21.10 19.32
CA ILE A 396 -14.18 -20.68 20.65
C ILE A 396 -14.05 -19.16 20.78
N ALA A 397 -13.73 -18.46 19.70
CA ALA A 397 -13.56 -17.00 19.72
C ALA A 397 -14.86 -16.20 19.51
N ARG A 398 -15.96 -16.83 19.06
CA ARG A 398 -17.24 -16.13 18.82
C ARG A 398 -18.24 -16.21 19.97
N ASP A 399 -18.01 -17.09 20.93
CA ASP A 399 -18.85 -17.27 22.11
C ASP A 399 -17.92 -17.21 23.32
N THR A 400 -17.50 -15.99 23.67
CA THR A 400 -16.62 -15.72 24.81
C THR A 400 -17.33 -15.95 26.15
N GLU A 401 -18.65 -16.16 26.16
CA GLU A 401 -19.39 -16.57 27.35
C GLU A 401 -19.53 -18.10 27.38
N ASN A 402 -18.67 -18.77 28.17
CA ASN A 402 -18.59 -20.23 28.42
C ASN A 402 -17.76 -21.04 27.41
N ASN A 403 -16.46 -20.76 27.34
CA ASN A 403 -15.56 -21.57 26.53
C ASN A 403 -14.53 -22.37 27.35
N PRO A 404 -14.69 -23.69 27.48
CA PRO A 404 -13.81 -24.51 28.32
C PRO A 404 -12.34 -24.51 27.90
N LEU A 405 -12.01 -24.25 26.63
CA LEU A 405 -10.61 -24.23 26.17
C LEU A 405 -9.96 -22.88 26.46
N VAL A 406 -10.68 -21.77 26.24
CA VAL A 406 -10.20 -20.44 26.64
C VAL A 406 -10.12 -20.38 28.15
N ASP A 407 -11.13 -20.89 28.86
CA ASP A 407 -11.11 -21.05 30.31
C ASP A 407 -9.95 -21.93 30.76
N TYR A 408 -9.64 -23.05 30.08
CA TYR A 408 -8.48 -23.89 30.39
C TYR A 408 -7.14 -23.20 30.10
N ILE A 409 -7.02 -22.45 29.00
CA ILE A 409 -5.80 -21.70 28.67
C ILE A 409 -5.59 -20.57 29.68
N ILE A 410 -6.66 -19.84 30.02
CA ILE A 410 -6.64 -18.80 31.05
C ILE A 410 -6.35 -19.42 32.43
N GLU A 411 -6.96 -20.56 32.77
CA GLU A 411 -6.73 -21.28 34.03
C GLU A 411 -5.29 -21.79 34.12
N LYS A 412 -4.74 -22.33 33.03
CA LYS A 412 -3.33 -22.72 32.95
C LYS A 412 -2.39 -21.52 32.98
N ALA A 413 -2.74 -20.42 32.32
CA ALA A 413 -1.98 -19.18 32.41
C ALA A 413 -1.95 -18.68 33.87
N ARG A 414 -3.10 -18.68 34.56
CA ARG A 414 -3.21 -18.34 36.00
C ARG A 414 -2.43 -19.31 36.89
N GLU A 415 -2.41 -20.61 36.60
CA GLU A 415 -1.62 -21.60 37.37
C GLU A 415 -0.11 -21.28 37.34
N TYR A 416 0.36 -20.66 36.25
CA TYR A 416 1.74 -20.23 36.09
C TYR A 416 1.93 -18.71 36.28
N ASP A 417 0.95 -18.00 36.86
CA ASP A 417 0.96 -16.55 37.06
C ASP A 417 1.26 -15.73 35.79
N ILE A 418 0.93 -16.27 34.62
CA ILE A 418 1.08 -15.59 33.34
C ILE A 418 -0.03 -14.56 33.22
N GLN A 419 0.34 -13.28 33.29
CA GLN A 419 -0.52 -12.14 33.06
C GLN A 419 -0.81 -12.00 31.56
N HIS A 420 -1.98 -11.45 31.23
CA HIS A 420 -2.40 -11.26 29.85
C HIS A 420 -1.60 -10.13 29.18
N GLY A 421 -1.00 -10.43 28.02
CA GLY A 421 -0.12 -9.50 27.31
C GLY A 421 -0.85 -8.49 26.40
N TRP A 422 -2.14 -8.72 26.19
CA TRP A 422 -3.04 -7.88 25.43
C TRP A 422 -3.82 -6.96 26.37
N SER A 423 -3.82 -5.66 26.06
CA SER A 423 -4.79 -4.73 26.65
C SER A 423 -6.21 -5.22 26.32
N GLU A 424 -7.15 -5.11 27.27
CA GLU A 424 -8.58 -5.38 27.04
C GLU A 424 -9.19 -4.42 26.00
N THR A 425 -8.44 -3.42 25.53
CA THR A 425 -8.82 -2.69 24.32
C THR A 425 -8.82 -3.62 23.11
N LEU A 426 -9.96 -3.66 22.43
CA LEU A 426 -10.41 -4.56 21.35
C LEU A 426 -9.52 -4.71 20.08
N THR A 427 -8.23 -4.36 20.10
CA THR A 427 -7.33 -4.27 18.94
C THR A 427 -6.35 -5.44 18.78
N SER A 428 -6.35 -6.43 19.67
CA SER A 428 -5.28 -7.43 19.80
C SER A 428 -5.36 -8.66 18.87
N TYR A 429 -6.15 -8.65 17.79
CA TYR A 429 -6.49 -9.89 17.08
C TYR A 429 -5.53 -10.35 15.98
N TYR A 430 -4.50 -9.59 15.62
CA TYR A 430 -3.49 -10.05 14.65
C TYR A 430 -2.12 -9.45 14.97
N TYR A 431 -1.09 -10.00 14.34
CA TYR A 431 0.32 -9.64 14.45
C TYR A 431 0.62 -8.16 14.67
N TYR A 432 0.99 -7.75 15.89
CA TYR A 432 1.46 -6.39 16.18
C TYR A 432 2.66 -6.41 17.14
N PRO A 433 3.72 -5.62 16.86
CA PRO A 433 4.65 -5.22 17.91
C PRO A 433 3.92 -4.27 18.85
N VAL A 434 3.79 -4.65 20.12
CA VAL A 434 3.32 -3.73 21.14
C VAL A 434 4.54 -2.94 21.59
N GLU A 435 4.52 -1.63 21.34
CA GLU A 435 5.39 -0.70 22.06
C GLU A 435 4.69 -0.43 23.37
N THR A 436 5.20 -1.02 24.44
CA THR A 436 4.69 -0.75 25.78
C THR A 436 5.74 0.00 26.59
N THR A 437 5.24 0.86 27.46
CA THR A 437 6.05 1.62 28.39
C THR A 437 6.00 0.90 29.73
N LEU A 438 7.15 0.41 30.18
CA LEU A 438 7.30 -0.16 31.51
C LEU A 438 7.70 0.90 32.53
N VAL A 439 7.00 0.94 33.65
CA VAL A 439 7.34 1.74 34.83
C VAL A 439 7.36 0.86 36.08
N LYS A 440 8.22 1.17 37.05
CA LYS A 440 8.27 0.51 38.37
C LYS A 440 8.35 1.48 39.52
N PRO A 441 7.90 1.12 40.72
CA PRO A 441 8.14 1.93 41.91
C PRO A 441 9.63 1.94 42.27
N ILE A 442 10.18 3.13 42.56
CA ILE A 442 11.57 3.34 43.00
C ILE A 442 11.75 2.92 44.47
N GLU A 443 10.72 3.18 45.28
CA GLU A 443 10.61 2.82 46.69
C GLU A 443 9.28 2.10 46.93
N GLU A 444 9.15 1.36 48.03
CA GLU A 444 7.89 0.69 48.36
C GLU A 444 6.75 1.72 48.48
N PRO A 445 5.69 1.62 47.64
CA PRO A 445 4.59 2.57 47.67
C PRO A 445 3.95 2.63 49.06
N LEU A 446 3.58 3.84 49.48
CA LEU A 446 2.95 4.06 50.79
C LEU A 446 1.48 4.43 50.61
N LEU A 447 0.59 3.63 51.19
CA LEU A 447 -0.82 3.96 51.37
C LEU A 447 -1.15 4.02 52.86
N SER A 448 -1.64 5.17 53.32
CA SER A 448 -2.19 5.33 54.67
C SER A 448 -3.54 6.03 54.59
N VAL A 449 -4.55 5.51 55.30
CA VAL A 449 -5.89 6.11 55.33
C VAL A 449 -6.41 6.09 56.77
N GLY A 450 -6.64 7.27 57.33
CA GLY A 450 -7.11 7.43 58.71
C GLY A 450 -6.03 7.10 59.76
N PRO A 451 -6.40 6.69 60.98
CA PRO A 451 -5.47 6.36 62.06
C PRO A 451 -4.65 5.08 61.84
N ARG A 452 -4.84 4.39 60.71
CA ARG A 452 -4.21 3.11 60.38
C ARG A 452 -3.28 3.29 59.18
N SER A 453 -2.02 2.90 59.33
CA SER A 453 -0.91 3.19 58.41
C SER A 453 -0.20 1.94 57.85
N ASP A 454 -0.83 0.76 57.93
CA ASP A 454 -0.21 -0.55 57.66
C ASP A 454 -0.88 -1.29 56.49
N PHE A 455 -1.23 -0.60 55.40
CA PHE A 455 -1.60 -1.31 54.18
C PHE A 455 -0.35 -1.90 53.52
N HIS A 456 -0.39 -3.18 53.16
CA HIS A 456 0.75 -3.87 52.56
C HIS A 456 0.68 -3.84 51.02
N TYR A 457 1.72 -3.28 50.39
CA TYR A 457 1.88 -3.26 48.94
C TYR A 457 1.92 -4.70 48.39
N LEU A 458 1.30 -4.94 47.22
CA LEU A 458 1.17 -6.26 46.58
C LEU A 458 0.39 -7.33 47.39
N ASN A 459 -0.22 -6.98 48.52
CA ASN A 459 -1.18 -7.85 49.21
C ASN A 459 -2.56 -7.21 49.34
N GLU A 460 -2.59 -5.90 49.57
CA GLU A 460 -3.82 -5.17 49.87
C GLU A 460 -4.09 -4.06 48.85
N PHE A 461 -3.04 -3.53 48.23
CA PHE A 461 -3.12 -2.52 47.17
C PHE A 461 -1.98 -2.66 46.14
N SER A 462 -2.22 -2.12 44.95
CA SER A 462 -1.25 -1.92 43.87
C SER A 462 -1.38 -0.49 43.31
N PHE A 463 -0.62 -0.16 42.28
CA PHE A 463 -0.74 1.10 41.54
C PHE A 463 -1.32 0.88 40.14
N LEU A 464 -1.79 1.97 39.53
CA LEU A 464 -2.21 2.03 38.14
C LEU A 464 -1.50 3.21 37.45
N SER A 465 -1.05 2.98 36.22
CA SER A 465 -0.18 3.80 35.38
C SER A 465 -0.65 3.70 33.93
N ASP A 466 -1.93 3.98 33.72
CA ASP A 466 -2.53 4.13 32.40
C ASP A 466 -2.85 5.61 32.12
N GLY A 467 -2.62 6.06 30.88
CA GLY A 467 -2.70 7.48 30.53
C GLY A 467 -1.73 8.35 31.33
N CYS A 468 -2.24 9.41 31.97
CA CYS A 468 -1.47 10.23 32.91
C CYS A 468 -1.66 9.83 34.40
N ALA A 469 -2.20 8.65 34.71
CA ALA A 469 -2.07 8.11 36.06
C ALA A 469 -0.57 7.90 36.35
N GLY A 470 -0.04 8.60 37.35
CA GLY A 470 1.41 8.83 37.43
C GLY A 470 2.01 8.69 38.83
N SER A 471 3.30 8.96 38.90
CA SER A 471 4.04 9.11 40.15
C SER A 471 3.74 10.46 40.81
N GLY A 472 3.57 10.48 42.12
CA GLY A 472 3.34 11.69 42.87
C GLY A 472 3.11 11.44 44.35
N TYR A 473 2.90 12.55 45.08
CA TYR A 473 2.57 12.56 46.49
C TYR A 473 1.21 13.24 46.69
N GLY A 474 0.24 12.51 47.26
CA GLY A 474 -1.10 13.01 47.55
C GLY A 474 -1.38 13.03 49.06
N ASN A 475 -1.93 14.12 49.59
CA ASN A 475 -2.22 14.23 51.03
C ASN A 475 -3.50 15.06 51.30
N GLY A 476 -4.64 14.38 51.20
CA GLY A 476 -5.95 15.02 51.22
C GLY A 476 -6.98 14.35 52.13
N GLN A 477 -8.15 14.97 52.24
CA GLN A 477 -9.34 14.31 52.78
C GLN A 477 -9.91 13.33 51.75
N THR A 478 -10.38 12.18 52.22
CA THR A 478 -10.90 11.11 51.36
C THR A 478 -12.37 11.36 51.08
N ILE A 479 -12.76 11.42 49.81
CA ILE A 479 -14.14 11.55 49.36
C ILE A 479 -14.52 10.34 48.52
N PHE A 480 -15.62 9.69 48.87
CA PHE A 480 -16.21 8.67 48.01
C PHE A 480 -17.00 9.36 46.89
N PHE A 481 -16.69 9.06 45.64
CA PHE A 481 -17.33 9.66 44.48
C PHE A 481 -17.64 8.62 43.39
N SER A 482 -18.91 8.55 43.00
CA SER A 482 -19.40 7.64 41.95
C SER A 482 -19.82 8.33 40.64
N GLY A 483 -19.41 9.58 40.43
CA GLY A 483 -19.60 10.28 39.15
C GLY A 483 -18.46 10.02 38.17
N GLY A 484 -18.76 10.05 36.86
CA GLY A 484 -17.79 9.91 35.78
C GLY A 484 -17.13 11.24 35.39
N ILE A 485 -16.27 11.23 34.36
CA ILE A 485 -15.50 12.42 33.90
C ILE A 485 -16.39 13.66 33.65
N ASN A 486 -17.53 13.47 32.98
CA ASN A 486 -18.42 14.60 32.65
C ASN A 486 -19.08 15.22 33.89
N ASP A 487 -19.07 14.50 35.01
CA ASP A 487 -19.70 14.93 36.26
C ASP A 487 -18.81 15.82 37.11
N PHE A 488 -17.53 15.96 36.74
CA PHE A 488 -16.68 17.02 37.28
C PHE A 488 -17.16 18.42 36.88
N THR A 489 -18.03 18.54 35.87
CA THR A 489 -18.45 19.84 35.31
C THR A 489 -19.92 20.23 35.51
N ILE A 490 -20.80 19.36 36.02
CA ILE A 490 -22.25 19.66 36.08
C ILE A 490 -22.78 19.67 37.53
N GLU A 491 -23.03 20.90 38.03
CA GLU A 491 -24.06 21.24 39.04
C GLU A 491 -24.03 20.59 40.44
N GLN A 492 -22.88 20.40 41.11
CA GLN A 492 -22.87 20.09 42.56
C GLN A 492 -21.86 20.91 43.39
N LYS A 493 -22.24 21.13 44.65
CA LYS A 493 -21.71 22.05 45.67
C LYS A 493 -20.36 21.64 46.31
N GLU A 494 -19.69 20.61 45.82
CA GLU A 494 -18.53 20.00 46.51
C GLU A 494 -17.19 20.49 45.94
N ASP A 495 -16.25 20.81 46.84
CA ASP A 495 -14.88 21.22 46.48
C ASP A 495 -13.97 19.99 46.49
N PHE A 496 -13.45 19.60 45.33
CA PHE A 496 -12.55 18.46 45.17
C PHE A 496 -11.06 18.82 45.36
N ARG A 497 -10.74 20.11 45.52
CA ARG A 497 -9.36 20.57 45.65
C ARG A 497 -8.71 20.04 46.94
N GLY A 498 -7.54 19.43 46.82
CA GLY A 498 -6.81 18.85 47.95
C GLY A 498 -7.47 17.59 48.53
N LYS A 499 -8.37 16.93 47.79
CA LYS A 499 -9.01 15.69 48.20
C LYS A 499 -8.41 14.48 47.49
N ILE A 500 -8.60 13.31 48.08
CA ILE A 500 -8.28 12.00 47.49
C ILE A 500 -9.61 11.32 47.18
N ILE A 501 -9.81 10.95 45.93
CA ILE A 501 -11.06 10.33 45.48
C ILE A 501 -11.00 8.82 45.70
N LEU A 502 -12.01 8.26 46.35
CA LEU A 502 -12.29 6.83 46.38
C LEU A 502 -13.43 6.54 45.39
N THR A 503 -13.15 5.77 44.34
CA THR A 503 -14.12 5.45 43.29
C THR A 503 -14.13 3.95 42.97
N LEU A 504 -15.10 3.53 42.17
CA LEU A 504 -15.25 2.15 41.73
C LEU A 504 -14.57 1.94 40.38
N GLU A 505 -14.02 0.75 40.15
CA GLU A 505 -13.36 0.38 38.89
C GLU A 505 -14.28 0.57 37.66
N GLU A 506 -15.58 0.33 37.79
CA GLU A 506 -16.55 0.48 36.68
C GLU A 506 -16.76 1.95 36.24
N ILE A 507 -16.30 2.89 37.05
CA ILE A 507 -16.46 4.34 36.85
C ILE A 507 -15.16 4.96 36.35
N TYR A 508 -14.03 4.34 36.68
CA TYR A 508 -12.70 4.81 36.36
C TYR A 508 -12.37 4.58 34.86
N SER A 509 -11.79 5.57 34.20
CA SER A 509 -11.23 5.46 32.85
C SER A 509 -9.88 6.18 32.77
N PRO A 510 -9.04 5.95 31.75
CA PRO A 510 -7.72 6.58 31.65
C PRO A 510 -7.76 8.11 31.68
N GLU A 511 -8.80 8.73 31.11
CA GLU A 511 -8.97 10.19 31.12
C GLU A 511 -9.53 10.73 32.46
N TYR A 512 -9.94 9.84 33.37
CA TYR A 512 -10.52 10.19 34.66
C TYR A 512 -9.50 10.85 35.58
N ALA A 513 -8.29 10.27 35.67
CA ALA A 513 -7.20 10.81 36.47
C ALA A 513 -6.82 12.22 36.00
N GLN A 514 -6.69 12.41 34.69
CA GLN A 514 -6.37 13.71 34.09
C GLN A 514 -7.44 14.77 34.41
N ALA A 515 -8.73 14.42 34.27
CA ALA A 515 -9.81 15.33 34.59
C ALA A 515 -9.88 15.69 36.09
N ALA A 516 -9.61 14.71 36.96
CA ALA A 516 -9.53 14.92 38.41
C ALA A 516 -8.34 15.81 38.81
N ALA A 517 -7.17 15.62 38.20
CA ALA A 517 -5.98 16.44 38.44
C ALA A 517 -6.24 17.91 38.06
N LEU A 518 -6.91 18.17 36.93
CA LEU A 518 -7.25 19.53 36.48
C LEU A 518 -8.14 20.32 37.45
N ILE A 519 -8.96 19.62 38.26
CA ILE A 519 -9.81 20.25 39.29
C ILE A 519 -9.13 20.28 40.67
N GLY A 520 -7.88 19.85 40.77
CA GLY A 520 -7.04 19.95 41.97
C GLY A 520 -7.17 18.79 42.96
N VAL A 521 -7.64 17.62 42.52
CA VAL A 521 -7.54 16.36 43.28
C VAL A 521 -6.06 16.01 43.48
N GLU A 522 -5.72 15.37 44.59
CA GLU A 522 -4.33 15.02 44.94
C GLU A 522 -4.01 13.52 44.83
N GLY A 523 -5.01 12.66 44.62
CA GLY A 523 -4.81 11.21 44.46
C GLY A 523 -6.12 10.47 44.25
N ILE A 524 -6.05 9.24 43.75
CA ILE A 524 -7.22 8.39 43.47
C ILE A 524 -7.00 6.98 44.03
N LEU A 525 -8.03 6.45 44.68
CA LEU A 525 -8.16 5.06 45.11
C LEU A 525 -9.28 4.42 44.29
N VAL A 526 -8.94 3.43 43.49
CA VAL A 526 -9.90 2.67 42.67
C VAL A 526 -10.15 1.33 43.32
N VAL A 527 -11.42 1.01 43.59
CA VAL A 527 -11.80 -0.26 44.19
C VAL A 527 -12.08 -1.27 43.09
N THR A 528 -11.24 -2.31 43.01
CA THR A 528 -11.40 -3.39 42.03
C THR A 528 -12.30 -4.53 42.54
N GLN A 529 -13.03 -5.17 41.62
CA GLN A 529 -13.86 -6.34 41.91
C GLN A 529 -13.07 -7.65 42.01
N GLU A 530 -11.98 -7.78 41.26
CA GLU A 530 -11.09 -8.94 41.30
C GLU A 530 -9.98 -8.74 42.35
N GLN A 531 -9.25 -9.80 42.73
CA GLN A 531 -7.96 -9.56 43.37
C GLN A 531 -7.12 -8.79 42.34
N PRO A 532 -6.56 -7.61 42.66
CA PRO A 532 -5.68 -6.92 41.73
C PRO A 532 -4.62 -7.92 41.26
N PRO A 533 -4.03 -7.77 40.06
CA PRO A 533 -2.82 -8.47 39.69
C PRO A 533 -1.68 -7.96 40.62
N LEU A 534 -1.72 -8.44 41.85
CA LEU A 534 -0.87 -8.11 43.00
C LEU A 534 0.54 -8.70 42.82
N THR A 535 0.86 -9.24 41.64
CA THR A 535 2.13 -9.90 41.34
C THR A 535 3.03 -9.10 40.41
N SER A 536 2.54 -8.03 39.76
CA SER A 536 3.40 -7.20 38.92
C SER A 536 3.94 -5.99 39.67
N GLN A 537 5.26 -5.89 39.76
CA GLN A 537 5.95 -4.65 40.15
C GLN A 537 6.03 -3.63 39.00
N PHE A 538 5.41 -3.94 37.85
CA PHE A 538 5.44 -3.14 36.64
C PHE A 538 4.06 -3.05 36.01
N GLU A 539 3.85 -1.99 35.26
CA GLU A 539 2.63 -1.86 34.47
C GLU A 539 2.94 -1.69 33.00
N VAL A 540 2.11 -2.34 32.19
CA VAL A 540 2.15 -2.30 30.73
C VAL A 540 1.16 -1.23 30.31
N SER A 541 1.63 0.00 30.07
CA SER A 541 0.75 1.04 29.53
C SER A 541 0.39 0.71 28.07
N SER A 542 -0.90 0.87 27.73
CA SER A 542 -1.45 0.60 26.39
C SER A 542 -1.51 1.84 25.49
N VAL A 543 -1.11 3.01 26.02
CA VAL A 543 -1.20 4.28 25.31
C VAL A 543 -0.06 4.40 24.31
N LEU A 544 -0.41 4.35 23.03
CA LEU A 544 0.46 4.43 21.85
C LEU A 544 1.23 5.76 21.70
N ASP A 545 0.98 6.75 22.55
CA ASP A 545 1.69 8.02 22.61
C ASP A 545 2.31 8.15 23.99
N GLY A 546 3.64 8.22 24.05
CA GLY A 546 4.48 8.16 25.25
C GLY A 546 4.39 9.36 26.21
N ASP A 547 3.19 9.83 26.52
CA ASP A 547 2.96 10.90 27.49
C ASP A 547 2.61 10.31 28.86
N ILE A 548 3.54 9.61 29.51
CA ILE A 548 3.49 9.52 30.97
C ILE A 548 3.83 10.93 31.48
N CYS A 549 2.82 11.61 32.01
CA CYS A 549 2.94 12.95 32.57
C CYS A 549 3.89 12.91 33.79
N PRO A 550 5.07 13.57 33.78
CA PRO A 550 6.08 13.45 34.84
C PRO A 550 5.71 14.04 36.21
N ASP A 551 4.50 14.56 36.41
CA ASP A 551 4.04 15.22 37.65
C ASP A 551 2.50 15.16 37.73
N ASP A 552 1.90 13.97 37.86
CA ASP A 552 0.45 13.80 38.00
C ASP A 552 0.08 13.16 39.36
N ILE A 553 -1.20 12.92 39.60
CA ILE A 553 -1.73 12.39 40.85
C ILE A 553 -1.52 10.86 40.96
N PRO A 554 -1.11 10.34 42.15
CA PRO A 554 -0.98 8.90 42.36
C PRO A 554 -2.33 8.20 42.31
N VAL A 555 -2.40 7.10 41.56
CA VAL A 555 -3.59 6.24 41.46
C VAL A 555 -3.27 4.85 42.00
N PHE A 556 -3.99 4.44 43.04
CA PHE A 556 -3.85 3.11 43.65
C PHE A 556 -5.08 2.25 43.44
N LEU A 557 -4.85 0.99 43.06
CA LEU A 557 -5.85 -0.07 43.04
C LEU A 557 -5.92 -0.69 44.43
N ILE A 558 -7.10 -0.69 45.04
CA ILE A 558 -7.31 -1.30 46.36
C ILE A 558 -8.32 -2.42 46.28
N THR A 559 -8.11 -3.46 47.09
CA THR A 559 -9.08 -4.57 47.18
C THR A 559 -10.39 -4.11 47.80
N ASN A 560 -11.48 -4.81 47.47
CA ASN A 560 -12.77 -4.63 48.13
C ASN A 560 -12.69 -4.79 49.67
N ALA A 561 -11.75 -5.60 50.17
CA ALA A 561 -11.50 -5.75 51.61
C ALA A 561 -10.87 -4.49 52.25
N VAL A 562 -9.99 -3.78 51.53
CA VAL A 562 -9.46 -2.48 51.95
C VAL A 562 -10.56 -1.42 51.94
N ALA A 563 -11.37 -1.34 50.88
CA ALA A 563 -12.49 -0.40 50.80
C ALA A 563 -13.48 -0.55 51.96
N LYS A 564 -13.86 -1.78 52.32
CA LYS A 564 -14.68 -2.09 53.50
C LYS A 564 -14.08 -1.56 54.80
N ARG A 565 -12.76 -1.69 54.98
CA ARG A 565 -12.06 -1.19 56.17
C ARG A 565 -11.99 0.33 56.19
N ILE A 566 -11.83 0.99 55.04
CA ILE A 566 -11.86 2.45 54.93
C ILE A 566 -13.26 2.97 55.30
N ALA A 567 -14.31 2.42 54.71
CA ALA A 567 -15.69 2.81 55.02
C ALA A 567 -16.05 2.60 56.50
N ALA A 568 -15.66 1.46 57.08
CA ALA A 568 -15.89 1.18 58.51
C ALA A 568 -15.21 2.20 59.44
N GLN A 569 -14.03 2.71 59.07
CA GLN A 569 -13.36 3.78 59.82
C GLN A 569 -14.12 5.12 59.74
N ALA A 570 -14.79 5.38 58.63
CA ALA A 570 -15.67 6.52 58.43
C ALA A 570 -17.06 6.34 59.08
N GLN A 571 -17.32 5.20 59.72
CA GLN A 571 -18.63 4.79 60.26
C GLN A 571 -19.70 4.60 59.18
N GLU A 572 -19.29 4.27 57.95
CA GLU A 572 -20.16 4.04 56.81
C GLU A 572 -20.23 2.54 56.44
N ASP A 573 -21.37 2.11 55.86
CA ASP A 573 -21.54 0.75 55.33
C ASP A 573 -21.15 0.70 53.85
N TRP A 574 -20.03 0.04 53.55
CA TRP A 574 -19.49 -0.08 52.20
C TRP A 574 -20.45 -0.74 51.21
N GLU A 575 -21.19 -1.78 51.61
CA GLU A 575 -22.08 -2.47 50.68
C GLU A 575 -23.28 -1.60 50.32
N LEU A 576 -23.77 -0.81 51.29
CA LEU A 576 -24.82 0.16 51.05
C LEU A 576 -24.33 1.30 50.14
N LEU A 577 -23.13 1.85 50.41
CA LEU A 577 -22.53 2.90 49.58
C LEU A 577 -22.30 2.44 48.13
N ARG A 578 -21.76 1.23 47.96
CA ARG A 578 -21.54 0.64 46.63
C ARG A 578 -22.87 0.41 45.90
N PHE A 579 -23.88 -0.11 46.58
CA PHE A 579 -25.20 -0.31 45.99
C PHE A 579 -25.84 1.01 45.55
N GLN A 580 -25.79 2.05 46.39
CA GLN A 580 -26.29 3.38 46.07
C GLN A 580 -25.54 4.01 44.89
N ALA A 581 -24.21 3.85 44.84
CA ALA A 581 -23.37 4.34 43.77
C ALA A 581 -23.69 3.76 42.38
N LEU A 582 -24.30 2.57 42.32
CA LEU A 582 -24.75 1.94 41.08
C LEU A 582 -26.10 2.47 40.59
N GLU A 583 -26.94 3.00 41.48
CA GLU A 583 -28.27 3.54 41.14
C GLU A 583 -28.24 5.05 40.89
N GLU A 584 -27.50 5.82 41.70
CA GLU A 584 -27.39 7.27 41.61
C GLU A 584 -25.97 7.75 41.90
N LYS A 585 -25.66 9.00 41.49
CA LYS A 585 -24.35 9.61 41.71
C LYS A 585 -24.24 10.07 43.17
N VAL A 586 -23.22 9.57 43.86
CA VAL A 586 -22.96 9.84 45.27
C VAL A 586 -21.62 10.57 45.40
N ALA A 587 -21.62 11.67 46.17
CA ALA A 587 -20.41 12.32 46.65
C ALA A 587 -20.51 12.40 48.18
N LEU A 588 -19.63 11.70 48.89
CA LEU A 588 -19.64 11.61 50.35
C LEU A 588 -18.24 11.82 50.92
N ASP A 589 -18.07 12.86 51.73
CA ASP A 589 -16.84 13.09 52.47
C ASP A 589 -16.73 12.07 53.62
N LEU A 590 -15.68 11.24 53.60
CA LEU A 590 -15.48 10.19 54.59
C LEU A 590 -14.83 10.72 55.88
N GLY A 591 -14.38 11.98 55.91
CA GLY A 591 -13.71 12.58 57.06
C GLY A 591 -12.35 11.96 57.41
N LEU A 592 -11.86 11.04 56.59
CA LEU A 592 -10.58 10.36 56.75
C LEU A 592 -9.50 11.08 55.93
N ARG A 593 -8.30 11.24 56.51
CA ARG A 593 -7.16 11.76 55.78
C ARG A 593 -6.38 10.60 55.16
N ALA A 594 -6.06 10.71 53.87
CA ALA A 594 -5.27 9.71 53.16
C ALA A 594 -3.93 10.31 52.71
N VAL A 595 -2.91 9.46 52.67
CA VAL A 595 -1.57 9.77 52.16
C VAL A 595 -1.20 8.69 51.15
N LEU A 596 -0.90 9.11 49.93
CA LEU A 596 -0.42 8.26 48.84
C LEU A 596 0.97 8.75 48.44
N ASP A 597 1.96 7.86 48.45
CA ASP A 597 3.29 8.14 47.93
C ASP A 597 3.67 7.06 46.90
N LEU A 598 3.82 7.47 45.65
CA LEU A 598 4.20 6.61 44.54
C LEU A 598 5.28 7.31 43.72
N GLN A 599 6.51 6.80 43.78
CA GLN A 599 7.60 7.30 42.93
C GLN A 599 7.89 6.24 41.86
N LEU A 600 7.72 6.57 40.59
CA LEU A 600 7.95 5.65 39.47
C LEU A 600 9.30 5.91 38.80
N SER A 601 9.91 4.86 38.25
CA SER A 601 11.12 4.94 37.45
C SER A 601 10.89 5.67 36.13
N GLU A 602 11.97 6.11 35.49
CA GLU A 602 11.89 6.59 34.11
C GLU A 602 11.23 5.52 33.21
N PRO A 603 10.26 5.92 32.38
CA PRO A 603 9.54 4.98 31.54
C PRO A 603 10.47 4.33 30.52
N LYS A 604 10.46 3.00 30.46
CA LYS A 604 11.27 2.24 29.52
C LYS A 604 10.39 1.65 28.42
N THR A 605 10.47 2.21 27.22
CA THR A 605 9.79 1.66 26.05
C THR A 605 10.47 0.37 25.60
N MET A 606 9.69 -0.69 25.42
CA MET A 606 10.16 -1.94 24.86
C MET A 606 9.23 -2.43 23.75
N SER A 607 9.83 -3.00 22.70
CA SER A 607 9.10 -3.56 21.57
C SER A 607 9.05 -5.07 21.69
N VAL A 608 7.85 -5.62 21.79
CA VAL A 608 7.62 -7.05 21.99
C VAL A 608 6.65 -7.56 20.91
N PRO A 609 7.04 -8.58 20.11
CA PRO A 609 6.15 -9.11 19.08
C PRO A 609 5.10 -10.05 19.69
N ASN A 610 3.82 -9.87 19.32
CA ASN A 610 2.74 -10.84 19.57
C ASN A 610 2.69 -11.39 21.01
N MET A 611 2.78 -10.49 21.97
CA MET A 611 2.77 -10.80 23.40
C MET A 611 1.41 -11.40 23.78
N ILE A 612 1.36 -12.71 23.98
CA ILE A 612 0.17 -13.43 24.45
C ILE A 612 0.06 -13.30 25.96
N GLY A 613 1.20 -13.26 26.65
CA GLY A 613 1.27 -13.12 28.10
C GLY A 613 2.66 -12.82 28.61
N PHE A 614 2.75 -12.47 29.88
CA PHE A 614 4.01 -12.22 30.55
C PHE A 614 4.01 -12.59 32.02
N ILE A 615 5.21 -12.80 32.57
CA ILE A 615 5.45 -12.97 33.99
C ILE A 615 6.42 -11.87 34.41
N GLY A 616 6.00 -11.01 35.34
CA GLY A 616 6.86 -9.99 35.95
C GLY A 616 7.71 -10.56 37.09
N GLY A 617 8.82 -9.89 37.42
CA GLY A 617 9.63 -10.22 38.59
C GLY A 617 8.86 -10.06 39.91
N TYR A 618 8.99 -11.05 40.80
CA TYR A 618 8.24 -11.13 42.07
C TYR A 618 8.92 -10.43 43.27
N ASP A 619 10.17 -9.99 43.11
CA ASP A 619 10.99 -9.37 44.16
C ASP A 619 11.63 -8.09 43.62
N ILE A 620 11.89 -7.10 44.48
CA ILE A 620 12.54 -5.83 44.16
C ILE A 620 13.88 -6.06 43.44
N ASP A 621 14.60 -7.12 43.81
CA ASP A 621 15.89 -7.51 43.22
C ASP A 621 15.78 -8.08 41.79
N HIS A 622 14.61 -8.59 41.39
CA HIS A 622 14.33 -9.13 40.05
C HIS A 622 13.25 -8.34 39.32
N ALA A 623 12.91 -7.16 39.84
CA ALA A 623 11.89 -6.30 39.27
C ALA A 623 12.21 -6.04 37.79
N ASP A 624 13.45 -5.75 37.44
CA ASP A 624 13.86 -5.43 36.07
C ASP A 624 13.81 -6.59 35.06
N GLU A 625 13.37 -7.79 35.46
CA GLU A 625 13.23 -8.95 34.60
C GLU A 625 11.76 -9.25 34.26
N ILE A 626 11.49 -9.48 32.96
CA ILE A 626 10.17 -9.89 32.45
C ILE A 626 10.32 -11.08 31.52
N LEU A 627 9.51 -12.12 31.73
CA LEU A 627 9.42 -13.26 30.85
C LEU A 627 8.21 -13.09 29.93
N VAL A 628 8.46 -12.98 28.62
CA VAL A 628 7.41 -12.75 27.63
C VAL A 628 7.09 -14.06 26.90
N VAL A 629 5.80 -14.35 26.77
CA VAL A 629 5.27 -15.45 25.93
C VAL A 629 4.71 -14.85 24.64
N TYR A 630 5.25 -15.29 23.48
CA TYR A 630 4.78 -14.84 22.16
C TYR A 630 4.53 -15.99 21.18
N THR A 631 3.77 -15.73 20.12
CA THR A 631 3.53 -16.68 19.02
C THR A 631 3.82 -16.08 17.64
N SER A 632 4.19 -16.92 16.68
CA SER A 632 4.31 -16.57 15.26
C SER A 632 3.61 -17.60 14.38
N PHE A 633 2.76 -17.13 13.46
CA PHE A 633 2.02 -17.95 12.50
C PHE A 633 2.58 -17.60 11.13
N ASP A 634 3.20 -18.60 10.51
CA ASP A 634 3.84 -18.48 9.21
C ASP A 634 2.84 -18.47 8.05
N GLY A 635 1.56 -18.72 8.31
CA GLY A 635 0.51 -18.71 7.29
C GLY A 635 0.54 -19.89 6.32
N PHE A 636 1.47 -20.84 6.45
CA PHE A 636 1.67 -21.88 5.44
C PHE A 636 1.17 -23.25 5.81
N GLY A 637 1.11 -23.61 7.09
CA GLY A 637 0.86 -25.01 7.44
C GLY A 637 1.84 -25.96 6.71
N LEU A 638 3.01 -25.45 6.32
CA LEU A 638 4.09 -26.24 5.79
C LEU A 638 4.89 -26.68 7.00
N SER A 639 4.84 -27.98 7.29
CA SER A 639 5.74 -28.59 8.25
C SER A 639 7.17 -28.49 7.71
N GLU A 640 8.00 -27.66 8.35
CA GLU A 640 9.34 -28.08 8.77
C GLU A 640 9.54 -27.79 10.25
#